data_AF-A0A0T7ANT5-F1
#
_entry.id   AF-A0A0T7ANT5-F1
#
_cell.length_a   1.000
_cell.length_b   1.000
_cell.length_c   1.000
_cell.angle_alpha   90.00
_cell.angle_beta   90.00
_cell.angle_gamma   90.00
#
_symmetry.space_group_name_H-M   'P 1'
#
loop_
_entity.id
_entity.type
_entity.pdbx_description
1 polymer ?
#
loop_
_entity_poly.entity_id
_entity_poly.type
_entity_poly.pdbx_seq_one_letter_code
_entity_poly.pdbx_strand_id
1 'polypeptide(L)'
;MKKFYLLAFALMQFCCMANAQVIEGTVLKSWDRASGAIEIPANVTEIAENCFFEPAEEDPDSWENPSEERSNTNITSVKLNNVKKIGKNAFRGCLNIVAIDAPNVEIIEEGAFSKCDKLTALSLPKIKNLGEKVFENCDQIAKIALGGSLTKMYGNTFKDCKAVADISVAAGSTYKAVNNAIIDSEKTLVYLAGQAKEIKLADSECTAIGDYAMHNNTNVTKVDLHGVKTIGKNSFTGCSALSELLVPNLVSVSTDSYITWSGVASLTIVDIHLSKDFVSFGATEFADKTSTTIYVADENVKSKLEKKFNKCKIVIGEPQSAEKFVVNYSITNIEVGGKKIGEIEAWTDGARDFETGTEVPAGNSVSVMVTPYGGYKIDKWEINGKPAAAENIRPSSSINGEIWSINHISEALNITATLKAEEEGDMIFFKSKEPEFGDVTCTVVETGKQIKNTEKVKKGTKLRFEAFPKEGFHVTQWYKLGTEVVTDESGKKQTVDKYIPIPGYDNATVYECNAVDALDILVDFDREAGKHIVRFKSLNTEGGEVTASVDGNEIKNCAVVAKGATVVFAAHPKEGYVVDSWLLNGEEVKGEKGLTYTITDLKEDIKVWLICSVKSEEPASKPEIKNGHLISWQPKGKAVTPDGVEYIDNNALQASTALESFHITKSVKSIGELVFLFCTQLTEITVDPENEYFTSVDGVLYSKDKTRLMAYPPGRSGDSYEIIQSATSIKPGALTLVPSLLGVTVAKGNTALRASKGALYTRNMLELLYYPTIPQAGPGTDKIALNEGLEKIARYGLAYNHTVTEITLPASLKIIEGNGLSNNPNLNRVKWEEGVEAELEEIGDSAFYRDGQLVVFQHIPSLKKIGAGAFVKNSNLLEVHIPSGCTIGDKAFLDCLAIQHVYSYSMNPPVVADDAFKSIYYLESAVLHIDKNAVEAYKKADGWRHFKKHETGTVTAIGSAKAAAGSAIRVVAQSNGYTVEGLNAGQRYTLCTIAGTQVAAGVANGGSLFIPVQRNQIYILNIAGVKAYKLF
;
A
#
# COMPACT_ATOMS: atom_id res chain seq x y z
N MET A 1 71.11 31.67 -2.52
CA MET A 1 69.98 31.31 -1.63
C MET A 1 68.62 31.20 -2.33
N LYS A 2 68.20 32.12 -3.22
CA LYS A 2 66.90 31.97 -3.95
C LYS A 2 66.79 30.75 -4.90
N LYS A 3 67.89 30.27 -5.48
CA LYS A 3 67.89 29.02 -6.28
C LYS A 3 67.82 27.73 -5.44
N PHE A 4 68.22 27.79 -4.15
CA PHE A 4 68.09 26.65 -3.24
C PHE A 4 66.68 26.55 -2.67
N TYR A 5 66.01 27.69 -2.46
CA TYR A 5 64.59 27.71 -2.07
C TYR A 5 63.65 27.30 -3.21
N LEU A 6 63.93 27.67 -4.46
CA LEU A 6 63.12 27.21 -5.61
C LEU A 6 63.31 25.72 -5.93
N LEU A 7 64.52 25.16 -5.73
CA LEU A 7 64.73 23.72 -5.86
C LEU A 7 64.13 22.95 -4.68
N ALA A 8 64.17 23.50 -3.45
CA ALA A 8 63.52 22.91 -2.28
C ALA A 8 61.98 23.03 -2.34
N PHE A 9 61.42 24.08 -2.96
CA PHE A 9 59.98 24.20 -3.21
C PHE A 9 59.53 23.31 -4.37
N ALA A 10 60.35 23.12 -5.40
CA ALA A 10 60.08 22.15 -6.47
C ALA A 10 60.24 20.70 -6.00
N LEU A 11 61.16 20.40 -5.07
CA LEU A 11 61.29 19.09 -4.42
C LEU A 11 60.23 18.84 -3.33
N MET A 12 59.70 19.90 -2.67
CA MET A 12 58.55 19.79 -1.76
C MET A 12 57.20 19.72 -2.49
N GLN A 13 57.07 20.26 -3.70
CA GLN A 13 55.88 20.08 -4.54
C GLN A 13 55.85 18.73 -5.28
N PHE A 14 56.93 17.95 -5.23
CA PHE A 14 56.94 16.55 -5.70
C PHE A 14 56.76 15.50 -4.58
N CYS A 15 56.61 15.92 -3.32
CA CYS A 15 56.48 14.99 -2.19
C CYS A 15 55.08 14.92 -1.53
N CYS A 16 54.04 15.56 -2.10
CA CYS A 16 52.70 15.53 -1.49
C CYS A 16 51.53 15.33 -2.50
N MET A 17 51.67 14.41 -3.45
CA MET A 17 50.53 13.81 -4.17
C MET A 17 50.85 12.34 -4.51
N ALA A 18 51.04 11.51 -3.49
CA ALA A 18 50.97 10.07 -3.69
C ALA A 18 49.49 9.66 -3.59
N ASN A 19 48.97 9.05 -4.66
CA ASN A 19 47.74 8.25 -4.65
C ASN A 19 47.96 6.99 -3.79
N ALA A 20 48.25 7.18 -2.50
CA ALA A 20 48.75 6.12 -1.65
C ALA A 20 47.62 5.14 -1.30
N GLN A 21 47.59 4.02 -2.01
CA GLN A 21 46.94 2.80 -1.57
C GLN A 21 47.54 2.35 -0.23
N VAL A 22 46.70 1.91 0.70
CA VAL A 22 47.14 1.36 1.99
C VAL A 22 47.21 -0.15 1.85
N ILE A 23 48.43 -0.70 1.90
CA ILE A 23 48.68 -2.14 1.83
C ILE A 23 49.36 -2.60 3.11
N GLU A 24 48.76 -3.57 3.78
CA GLU A 24 49.32 -4.24 4.95
C GLU A 24 49.66 -5.69 4.58
N GLY A 25 50.96 -5.98 4.50
CA GLY A 25 51.44 -7.27 4.00
C GLY A 25 51.02 -7.51 2.55
N THR A 26 50.08 -8.41 2.32
CA THR A 26 49.49 -8.73 1.01
C THR A 26 48.01 -8.31 0.90
N VAL A 27 47.51 -7.53 1.86
CA VAL A 27 46.10 -7.09 1.91
C VAL A 27 46.01 -5.62 1.51
N LEU A 28 45.20 -5.31 0.50
CA LEU A 28 44.82 -3.93 0.18
C LEU A 28 43.70 -3.49 1.14
N LYS A 29 44.01 -2.53 2.01
CA LYS A 29 43.11 -2.03 3.05
C LYS A 29 42.21 -0.90 2.56
N SER A 30 42.77 0.05 1.82
CA SER A 30 42.01 1.15 1.23
C SER A 30 42.74 1.75 0.03
N TRP A 31 41.99 2.37 -0.88
CA TRP A 31 42.54 3.13 -2.01
C TRP A 31 41.55 4.22 -2.46
N ASP A 32 41.34 5.19 -1.58
CA ASP A 32 40.25 6.18 -1.67
C ASP A 32 40.29 7.04 -2.94
N ARG A 33 41.48 7.28 -3.49
CA ARG A 33 41.69 8.08 -4.71
C ARG A 33 41.81 7.26 -5.99
N ALA A 34 41.50 5.96 -5.94
CA ALA A 34 41.44 5.12 -7.14
C ALA A 34 40.41 5.69 -8.14
N SER A 35 40.79 5.84 -9.41
CA SER A 35 39.94 6.42 -10.44
C SER A 35 40.31 5.88 -11.82
N GLY A 36 39.33 5.76 -12.72
CA GLY A 36 39.52 5.20 -14.05
C GLY A 36 39.75 3.68 -14.01
N ALA A 37 40.52 3.18 -14.97
CA ALA A 37 40.93 1.79 -15.00
C ALA A 37 42.07 1.56 -14.00
N ILE A 38 41.86 0.69 -13.01
CA ILE A 38 42.85 0.38 -11.98
C ILE A 38 43.40 -1.03 -12.10
N GLU A 39 44.69 -1.18 -11.79
CA GLU A 39 45.37 -2.48 -11.71
C GLU A 39 45.84 -2.70 -10.27
N ILE A 40 45.33 -3.78 -9.65
CA ILE A 40 45.71 -4.13 -8.28
C ILE A 40 47.17 -4.63 -8.28
N PRO A 41 48.03 -4.12 -7.37
CA PRO A 41 49.45 -4.47 -7.33
C PRO A 41 49.70 -5.96 -7.22
N ALA A 42 50.76 -6.45 -7.86
CA ALA A 42 51.07 -7.88 -7.95
C ALA A 42 51.31 -8.55 -6.59
N ASN A 43 51.71 -7.82 -5.55
CA ASN A 43 51.91 -8.35 -4.20
C ASN A 43 50.61 -8.48 -3.39
N VAL A 44 49.49 -7.93 -3.87
CA VAL A 44 48.19 -8.01 -3.18
C VAL A 44 47.50 -9.32 -3.53
N THR A 45 47.16 -10.09 -2.49
CA THR A 45 46.42 -11.36 -2.59
C THR A 45 45.00 -11.26 -2.02
N GLU A 46 44.69 -10.20 -1.27
CA GLU A 46 43.38 -9.98 -0.66
C GLU A 46 42.99 -8.50 -0.72
N ILE A 47 41.71 -8.24 -0.98
CA ILE A 47 41.10 -6.92 -0.83
C ILE A 47 40.28 -6.97 0.46
N ALA A 48 40.55 -6.06 1.38
CA ALA A 48 39.87 -6.00 2.68
C ALA A 48 38.37 -5.70 2.52
N GLU A 49 37.62 -5.96 3.58
CA GLU A 49 36.26 -5.42 3.70
C GLU A 49 36.28 -3.91 3.50
N ASN A 50 35.22 -3.36 2.88
CA ASN A 50 35.02 -1.91 2.76
C ASN A 50 36.16 -1.16 2.02
N CYS A 51 37.05 -1.85 1.31
CA CYS A 51 38.27 -1.23 0.72
C CYS A 51 38.01 -0.04 -0.22
N PHE A 52 36.89 -0.04 -0.94
CA PHE A 52 36.43 1.06 -1.80
C PHE A 52 35.04 1.56 -1.41
N PHE A 53 34.60 1.24 -0.18
CA PHE A 53 33.29 1.54 0.35
C PHE A 53 33.40 1.91 1.81
N GLU A 54 33.09 3.15 2.16
CA GLU A 54 32.99 3.59 3.54
C GLU A 54 31.56 3.29 4.02
N PRO A 55 31.34 2.36 4.97
CA PRO A 55 30.04 2.20 5.59
C PRO A 55 29.71 3.45 6.40
N ALA A 56 28.43 3.67 6.64
CA ALA A 56 28.04 4.69 7.58
C ALA A 56 28.59 4.37 8.98
N GLU A 57 29.31 5.33 9.59
CA GLU A 57 29.70 5.22 10.98
C GLU A 57 28.48 5.54 11.86
N GLU A 58 28.00 4.53 12.59
CA GLU A 58 27.11 4.77 13.73
C GLU A 58 28.00 5.15 14.91
N ASP A 59 28.10 6.45 15.20
CA ASP A 59 28.61 6.92 16.47
C ASP A 59 27.51 6.71 17.53
N PRO A 60 27.70 5.80 18.51
CA PRO A 60 26.69 5.54 19.53
C PRO A 60 26.47 6.73 20.49
N ASP A 61 27.36 7.73 20.50
CA ASP A 61 27.30 8.89 21.39
C ASP A 61 27.03 10.23 20.68
N SER A 62 26.94 10.28 19.34
CA SER A 62 26.57 11.51 18.62
C SER A 62 25.35 11.36 17.71
N TRP A 63 24.52 12.40 17.75
CA TRP A 63 23.36 12.60 16.88
C TRP A 63 23.72 13.40 15.61
N GLU A 64 25.02 13.51 15.28
CA GLU A 64 25.39 13.97 13.94
C GLU A 64 25.00 12.87 12.95
N ASN A 65 24.58 13.27 11.74
CA ASN A 65 24.22 12.34 10.67
C ASN A 65 25.26 11.20 10.65
N PRO A 66 24.86 9.92 10.73
CA PRO A 66 25.81 8.86 10.47
C PRO A 66 26.48 9.19 9.15
N SER A 67 27.81 9.12 9.07
CA SER A 67 28.52 9.46 7.84
C SER A 67 27.82 8.74 6.68
N GLU A 68 27.48 9.44 5.60
CA GLU A 68 26.78 8.77 4.48
C GLU A 68 27.63 7.59 4.01
N GLU A 69 26.98 6.47 3.63
CA GLU A 69 27.68 5.39 2.93
C GLU A 69 28.36 5.98 1.68
N ARG A 70 29.70 5.92 1.60
CA ARG A 70 30.45 6.48 0.47
C ARG A 70 31.15 5.39 -0.31
N SER A 71 30.72 5.20 -1.54
CA SER A 71 31.39 4.31 -2.48
C SER A 71 32.34 5.06 -3.39
N ASN A 72 33.46 4.44 -3.78
CA ASN A 72 34.33 5.00 -4.81
C ASN A 72 33.71 4.81 -6.21
N THR A 73 32.94 5.82 -6.64
CA THR A 73 32.30 5.83 -7.95
C THR A 73 33.22 6.22 -9.11
N ASN A 74 34.50 6.51 -8.87
CA ASN A 74 35.42 6.96 -9.93
C ASN A 74 36.09 5.82 -10.69
N ILE A 75 35.96 4.57 -10.21
CA ILE A 75 36.57 3.39 -10.82
C ILE A 75 35.73 2.92 -12.01
N THR A 76 36.37 2.73 -13.16
CA THR A 76 35.70 2.28 -14.40
C THR A 76 35.98 0.83 -14.76
N SER A 77 37.13 0.29 -14.34
CA SER A 77 37.47 -1.14 -14.46
C SER A 77 38.54 -1.55 -13.47
N VAL A 78 38.59 -2.84 -13.11
CA VAL A 78 39.53 -3.37 -12.11
C VAL A 78 40.21 -4.62 -12.63
N LYS A 79 41.55 -4.64 -12.58
CA LYS A 79 42.37 -5.82 -12.89
C LYS A 79 42.95 -6.44 -11.62
N LEU A 80 42.51 -7.66 -11.30
CA LEU A 80 42.76 -8.39 -10.06
C LEU A 80 43.81 -9.50 -10.29
N ASN A 81 45.04 -9.11 -10.62
CA ASN A 81 46.10 -10.04 -11.07
C ASN A 81 46.29 -11.27 -10.16
N ASN A 82 46.66 -11.04 -8.88
CA ASN A 82 47.01 -12.11 -7.93
C ASN A 82 46.04 -12.20 -6.74
N VAL A 83 44.93 -11.45 -6.80
CA VAL A 83 43.93 -11.42 -5.73
C VAL A 83 43.18 -12.75 -5.70
N LYS A 84 43.17 -13.39 -4.52
CA LYS A 84 42.46 -14.63 -4.24
C LYS A 84 41.16 -14.40 -3.47
N LYS A 85 41.09 -13.35 -2.65
CA LYS A 85 39.95 -13.05 -1.79
C LYS A 85 39.53 -11.58 -1.90
N ILE A 86 38.22 -11.35 -1.96
CA ILE A 86 37.60 -10.03 -1.93
C ILE A 86 36.66 -9.98 -0.72
N GLY A 87 36.92 -9.05 0.19
CA GLY A 87 36.20 -8.90 1.45
C GLY A 87 34.79 -8.32 1.30
N LYS A 88 34.04 -8.35 2.42
CA LYS A 88 32.67 -7.84 2.50
C LYS A 88 32.56 -6.39 2.02
N ASN A 89 31.55 -6.10 1.18
CA ASN A 89 31.28 -4.79 0.59
C ASN A 89 32.46 -4.11 -0.14
N ALA A 90 33.55 -4.81 -0.48
CA ALA A 90 34.80 -4.18 -0.93
C ALA A 90 34.64 -3.18 -2.10
N PHE A 91 33.75 -3.45 -3.06
CA PHE A 91 33.39 -2.59 -4.19
C PHE A 91 31.89 -2.23 -4.18
N ARG A 92 31.22 -2.28 -3.04
CA ARG A 92 29.78 -1.95 -2.95
C ARG A 92 29.55 -0.52 -3.43
N GLY A 93 28.60 -0.33 -4.34
CA GLY A 93 28.22 0.96 -4.89
C GLY A 93 29.27 1.61 -5.81
N CYS A 94 30.26 0.87 -6.30
CA CYS A 94 31.18 1.37 -7.32
C CYS A 94 30.46 1.45 -8.69
N LEU A 95 29.53 2.41 -8.81
CA LEU A 95 28.51 2.51 -9.87
C LEU A 95 29.06 2.53 -11.32
N ASN A 96 30.33 2.90 -11.50
CA ASN A 96 30.94 3.09 -12.81
C ASN A 96 31.81 1.91 -13.29
N ILE A 97 31.96 0.84 -12.50
CA ILE A 97 32.72 -0.34 -12.93
C ILE A 97 31.98 -1.02 -14.08
N VAL A 98 32.60 -1.07 -15.26
CA VAL A 98 32.03 -1.71 -16.46
C VAL A 98 32.53 -3.15 -16.63
N ALA A 99 33.75 -3.43 -16.17
CA ALA A 99 34.40 -4.73 -16.30
C ALA A 99 35.35 -5.01 -15.13
N ILE A 100 35.42 -6.28 -14.73
CA ILE A 100 36.42 -6.81 -13.80
C ILE A 100 37.20 -7.94 -14.48
N ASP A 101 38.52 -7.91 -14.36
CA ASP A 101 39.40 -9.01 -14.78
C ASP A 101 39.90 -9.73 -13.52
N ALA A 102 39.30 -10.90 -13.23
CA ALA A 102 39.46 -11.63 -11.98
C ALA A 102 39.96 -13.09 -12.18
N PRO A 103 41.14 -13.30 -12.79
CA PRO A 103 41.57 -14.63 -13.24
C PRO A 103 41.92 -15.60 -12.09
N ASN A 104 42.19 -15.07 -10.90
CA ASN A 104 42.69 -15.84 -9.75
C ASN A 104 41.81 -15.76 -8.49
N VAL A 105 40.67 -15.08 -8.55
CA VAL A 105 39.79 -14.90 -7.39
C VAL A 105 39.10 -16.22 -7.04
N GLU A 106 39.26 -16.65 -5.79
CA GLU A 106 38.72 -17.89 -5.23
C GLU A 106 37.55 -17.64 -4.27
N ILE A 107 37.52 -16.50 -3.58
CA ILE A 107 36.50 -16.16 -2.57
C ILE A 107 36.04 -14.71 -2.76
N ILE A 108 34.72 -14.51 -2.82
CA ILE A 108 34.10 -13.18 -2.78
C ILE A 108 33.06 -13.17 -1.67
N GLU A 109 33.23 -12.30 -0.68
CA GLU A 109 32.37 -12.20 0.50
C GLU A 109 31.13 -11.33 0.26
N GLU A 110 30.26 -11.26 1.27
CA GLU A 110 28.94 -10.63 1.21
C GLU A 110 28.98 -9.21 0.61
N GLY A 111 28.07 -8.92 -0.33
CA GLY A 111 27.85 -7.58 -0.87
C GLY A 111 29.03 -6.96 -1.65
N ALA A 112 30.10 -7.71 -1.92
CA ALA A 112 31.35 -7.15 -2.42
C ALA A 112 31.23 -6.33 -3.71
N PHE A 113 30.29 -6.65 -4.60
CA PHE A 113 30.01 -5.89 -5.83
C PHE A 113 28.54 -5.43 -5.90
N SER A 114 27.84 -5.35 -4.77
CA SER A 114 26.44 -4.91 -4.74
C SER A 114 26.34 -3.47 -5.28
N LYS A 115 25.32 -3.20 -6.11
CA LYS A 115 25.09 -1.92 -6.79
C LYS A 115 26.22 -1.52 -7.76
N CYS A 116 26.93 -2.48 -8.38
CA CYS A 116 27.84 -2.20 -9.49
C CYS A 116 27.07 -2.21 -10.82
N ASP A 117 26.13 -1.28 -10.97
CA ASP A 117 25.06 -1.34 -11.97
C ASP A 117 25.54 -1.35 -13.42
N LYS A 118 26.73 -0.80 -13.72
CA LYS A 118 27.31 -0.78 -15.07
C LYS A 118 28.14 -2.01 -15.42
N LEU A 119 28.31 -2.97 -14.51
CA LEU A 119 29.10 -4.17 -14.78
C LEU A 119 28.40 -5.01 -15.84
N THR A 120 29.03 -5.18 -17.01
CA THR A 120 28.36 -5.78 -18.19
C THR A 120 28.60 -7.28 -18.34
N ALA A 121 29.72 -7.78 -17.83
CA ALA A 121 30.08 -9.19 -17.93
C ALA A 121 30.85 -9.64 -16.68
N LEU A 122 30.61 -10.88 -16.27
CA LEU A 122 31.25 -11.51 -15.12
C LEU A 122 31.94 -12.81 -15.53
N SER A 123 33.25 -12.89 -15.29
CA SER A 123 34.05 -14.10 -15.50
C SER A 123 34.92 -14.38 -14.28
N LEU A 124 34.67 -15.51 -13.61
CA LEU A 124 35.34 -15.92 -12.38
C LEU A 124 35.86 -17.38 -12.48
N PRO A 125 36.95 -17.62 -13.23
CA PRO A 125 37.36 -18.98 -13.61
C PRO A 125 37.88 -19.86 -12.46
N LYS A 126 38.29 -19.27 -11.33
CA LYS A 126 38.82 -19.99 -10.15
C LYS A 126 37.94 -19.89 -8.90
N ILE A 127 36.74 -19.34 -9.03
CA ILE A 127 35.86 -19.11 -7.88
C ILE A 127 35.50 -20.42 -7.17
N LYS A 128 35.56 -20.39 -5.84
CA LYS A 128 35.15 -21.47 -4.94
C LYS A 128 33.92 -21.07 -4.13
N ASN A 129 33.90 -19.85 -3.62
CA ASN A 129 32.86 -19.35 -2.71
C ASN A 129 32.35 -17.96 -3.14
N LEU A 130 31.05 -17.84 -3.32
CA LEU A 130 30.32 -16.58 -3.49
C LEU A 130 29.42 -16.36 -2.27
N GLY A 131 29.55 -15.21 -1.62
CA GLY A 131 28.73 -14.80 -0.48
C GLY A 131 27.30 -14.38 -0.86
N GLU A 132 26.57 -13.90 0.14
CA GLU A 132 25.25 -13.31 -0.06
C GLU A 132 25.33 -11.96 -0.78
N LYS A 133 24.34 -11.64 -1.62
CA LYS A 133 24.17 -10.33 -2.28
C LYS A 133 25.39 -9.80 -3.04
N VAL A 134 26.34 -10.66 -3.43
CA VAL A 134 27.62 -10.24 -4.03
C VAL A 134 27.41 -9.32 -5.23
N PHE A 135 26.46 -9.64 -6.11
CA PHE A 135 26.13 -8.87 -7.30
C PHE A 135 24.69 -8.33 -7.25
N GLU A 136 24.16 -8.07 -6.04
CA GLU A 136 22.80 -7.54 -5.90
C GLU A 136 22.67 -6.18 -6.61
N ASN A 137 21.63 -5.98 -7.43
CA ASN A 137 21.40 -4.80 -8.29
C ASN A 137 22.47 -4.56 -9.37
N CYS A 138 23.24 -5.58 -9.78
CA CYS A 138 24.09 -5.46 -10.97
C CYS A 138 23.27 -5.66 -12.24
N ASP A 139 22.39 -4.69 -12.56
CA ASP A 139 21.32 -4.83 -13.54
C ASP A 139 21.79 -4.96 -14.99
N GLN A 140 23.06 -4.63 -15.32
CA GLN A 140 23.61 -4.69 -16.68
C GLN A 140 24.46 -5.94 -16.96
N ILE A 141 24.64 -6.86 -16.00
CA ILE A 141 25.39 -8.09 -16.26
C ILE A 141 24.63 -8.91 -17.30
N ALA A 142 25.15 -9.01 -18.52
CA ALA A 142 24.55 -9.76 -19.60
C ALA A 142 24.97 -11.24 -19.59
N LYS A 143 26.18 -11.52 -19.10
CA LYS A 143 26.78 -12.86 -19.11
C LYS A 143 27.49 -13.19 -17.79
N ILE A 144 27.24 -14.40 -17.31
CA ILE A 144 27.88 -14.99 -16.13
C ILE A 144 28.70 -16.23 -16.55
N ALA A 145 29.99 -16.25 -16.20
CA ALA A 145 30.87 -17.40 -16.37
C ALA A 145 31.57 -17.76 -15.06
N LEU A 146 31.24 -18.92 -14.49
CA LEU A 146 31.77 -19.40 -13.21
C LEU A 146 32.69 -20.61 -13.41
N GLY A 147 33.75 -20.67 -12.60
CA GLY A 147 34.77 -21.71 -12.64
C GLY A 147 34.33 -23.08 -12.14
N GLY A 148 35.12 -24.10 -12.48
CA GLY A 148 34.88 -25.50 -12.13
C GLY A 148 35.22 -25.85 -10.68
N SER A 149 35.64 -24.88 -9.87
CA SER A 149 35.96 -25.07 -8.45
C SER A 149 34.87 -24.56 -7.51
N LEU A 150 33.73 -24.10 -8.04
CA LEU A 150 32.64 -23.51 -7.25
C LEU A 150 31.98 -24.58 -6.35
N THR A 151 32.00 -24.30 -5.06
CA THR A 151 31.48 -25.17 -3.99
C THR A 151 30.41 -24.50 -3.11
N LYS A 152 30.33 -23.16 -3.11
CA LYS A 152 29.36 -22.42 -2.29
C LYS A 152 28.84 -21.17 -2.98
N MET A 153 27.52 -21.02 -3.03
CA MET A 153 26.80 -19.85 -3.53
C MET A 153 25.48 -19.69 -2.75
N TYR A 154 24.98 -18.47 -2.61
CA TYR A 154 23.70 -18.19 -1.95
C TYR A 154 22.63 -17.82 -2.98
N GLY A 155 21.36 -18.08 -2.68
CA GLY A 155 20.25 -17.79 -3.60
C GLY A 155 20.07 -16.31 -3.95
N ASN A 156 20.58 -15.39 -3.10
CA ASN A 156 20.54 -13.95 -3.34
C ASN A 156 21.84 -13.38 -3.96
N THR A 157 22.80 -14.22 -4.38
CA THR A 157 24.09 -13.77 -4.95
C THR A 157 23.90 -12.85 -6.17
N PHE A 158 22.90 -13.14 -7.03
CA PHE A 158 22.57 -12.39 -8.24
C PHE A 158 21.19 -11.72 -8.17
N LYS A 159 20.75 -11.37 -6.96
CA LYS A 159 19.44 -10.75 -6.76
C LYS A 159 19.32 -9.46 -7.58
N ASP A 160 18.20 -9.29 -8.27
CA ASP A 160 17.88 -8.12 -9.11
C ASP A 160 18.73 -7.98 -10.39
N CYS A 161 19.59 -8.96 -10.75
CA CYS A 161 20.35 -8.96 -12.02
C CYS A 161 19.47 -9.20 -13.27
N LYS A 162 18.77 -8.17 -13.74
CA LYS A 162 17.75 -8.27 -14.80
C LYS A 162 18.27 -8.52 -16.21
N ALA A 163 19.50 -8.11 -16.56
CA ALA A 163 20.02 -8.23 -17.93
C ALA A 163 20.67 -9.59 -18.26
N VAL A 164 20.81 -10.51 -17.28
CA VAL A 164 21.52 -11.77 -17.51
C VAL A 164 20.79 -12.59 -18.56
N ALA A 165 21.46 -12.91 -19.66
CA ALA A 165 20.94 -13.69 -20.77
C ALA A 165 21.71 -14.99 -21.02
N ASP A 166 22.96 -15.07 -20.56
CA ASP A 166 23.83 -16.24 -20.75
C ASP A 166 24.52 -16.61 -19.41
N ILE A 167 24.41 -17.89 -19.03
CA ILE A 167 25.06 -18.45 -17.85
C ILE A 167 25.88 -19.67 -18.25
N SER A 168 27.12 -19.72 -17.78
CA SER A 168 28.00 -20.88 -17.90
C SER A 168 28.66 -21.21 -16.56
N VAL A 169 28.77 -22.50 -16.26
CA VAL A 169 29.51 -23.05 -15.12
C VAL A 169 30.43 -24.14 -15.66
N ALA A 170 31.74 -24.02 -15.44
CA ALA A 170 32.71 -24.97 -15.97
C ALA A 170 32.60 -26.35 -15.27
N ALA A 171 33.00 -27.40 -16.00
CA ALA A 171 32.98 -28.76 -15.50
C ALA A 171 33.86 -28.92 -14.24
N GLY A 172 33.41 -29.77 -13.30
CA GLY A 172 34.06 -30.01 -12.01
C GLY A 172 33.42 -29.30 -10.82
N SER A 173 32.54 -28.33 -11.07
CA SER A 173 31.78 -27.61 -10.04
C SER A 173 30.69 -28.49 -9.40
N THR A 174 30.31 -28.17 -8.16
CA THR A 174 29.10 -28.71 -7.52
C THR A 174 27.81 -28.09 -8.07
N TYR A 175 27.93 -27.02 -8.85
CA TYR A 175 26.84 -26.34 -9.56
C TYR A 175 26.93 -26.60 -11.06
N LYS A 176 25.79 -26.51 -11.75
CA LYS A 176 25.69 -26.67 -13.21
C LYS A 176 24.83 -25.56 -13.80
N ALA A 177 25.20 -25.12 -15.00
CA ALA A 177 24.36 -24.26 -15.83
C ALA A 177 23.52 -25.13 -16.78
N VAL A 178 22.21 -24.97 -16.76
CA VAL A 178 21.27 -25.64 -17.67
C VAL A 178 20.11 -24.71 -17.97
N ASN A 179 19.75 -24.53 -19.24
CA ASN A 179 18.66 -23.64 -19.68
C ASN A 179 18.68 -22.25 -19.02
N ASN A 180 19.87 -21.62 -18.97
CA ASN A 180 20.09 -20.31 -18.33
C ASN A 180 19.72 -20.25 -16.84
N ALA A 181 19.74 -21.40 -16.16
CA ALA A 181 19.61 -21.53 -14.72
C ALA A 181 20.87 -22.12 -14.09
N ILE A 182 21.12 -21.78 -12.83
CA ILE A 182 22.16 -22.40 -11.99
C ILE A 182 21.48 -23.38 -11.04
N ILE A 183 21.86 -24.65 -11.14
CA ILE A 183 21.37 -25.75 -10.31
C ILE A 183 22.52 -26.25 -9.43
N ASP A 184 22.28 -26.48 -8.14
CA ASP A 184 23.28 -27.06 -7.22
C ASP A 184 23.32 -28.60 -7.26
N SER A 185 24.19 -29.21 -6.43
CA SER A 185 24.34 -30.67 -6.36
C SER A 185 23.11 -31.38 -5.78
N GLU A 186 22.30 -30.65 -5.01
CA GLU A 186 21.05 -31.12 -4.41
C GLU A 186 19.84 -30.91 -5.34
N LYS A 187 20.09 -30.50 -6.59
CA LYS A 187 19.08 -30.24 -7.63
C LYS A 187 18.15 -29.09 -7.26
N THR A 188 18.66 -28.09 -6.56
CA THR A 188 17.96 -26.84 -6.25
C THR A 188 18.26 -25.82 -7.33
N LEU A 189 17.22 -25.19 -7.89
CA LEU A 189 17.35 -23.99 -8.68
C LEU A 189 17.79 -22.83 -7.78
N VAL A 190 19.03 -22.38 -7.95
CA VAL A 190 19.61 -21.32 -7.14
C VAL A 190 19.43 -19.95 -7.79
N TYR A 191 19.45 -19.89 -9.12
CA TYR A 191 19.26 -18.65 -9.87
C TYR A 191 18.77 -18.93 -11.30
N LEU A 192 17.80 -18.15 -11.77
CA LEU A 192 17.38 -18.08 -13.18
C LEU A 192 17.79 -16.73 -13.77
N ALA A 193 18.42 -16.77 -14.95
CA ALA A 193 18.83 -15.57 -15.68
C ALA A 193 17.69 -14.55 -15.83
N GLY A 194 17.96 -13.27 -15.57
CA GLY A 194 16.95 -12.20 -15.60
C GLY A 194 16.25 -11.97 -16.94
N GLN A 195 16.83 -12.40 -18.07
CA GLN A 195 16.21 -12.35 -19.41
C GLN A 195 15.53 -13.67 -19.81
N ALA A 196 15.54 -14.70 -18.96
CA ALA A 196 14.87 -15.96 -19.27
C ALA A 196 13.35 -15.75 -19.30
N LYS A 197 12.73 -16.06 -20.44
CA LYS A 197 11.26 -16.05 -20.61
C LYS A 197 10.61 -17.29 -20.05
N GLU A 198 11.32 -18.41 -20.10
CA GLU A 198 10.85 -19.67 -19.56
C GLU A 198 12.00 -20.49 -18.98
N ILE A 199 11.66 -21.38 -18.06
CA ILE A 199 12.54 -22.46 -17.63
C ILE A 199 11.79 -23.78 -17.74
N LYS A 200 12.41 -24.75 -18.41
CA LYS A 200 11.92 -26.13 -18.50
C LYS A 200 13.05 -27.10 -18.19
N LEU A 201 12.89 -27.97 -17.20
CA LEU A 201 13.88 -28.99 -16.84
C LEU A 201 13.20 -30.34 -16.61
N ALA A 202 13.92 -31.43 -16.87
CA ALA A 202 13.41 -32.77 -16.58
C ALA A 202 13.28 -33.00 -15.07
N ASP A 203 12.35 -33.86 -14.66
CA ASP A 203 12.07 -34.17 -13.25
C ASP A 203 13.32 -34.58 -12.45
N SER A 204 14.26 -35.25 -13.13
CA SER A 204 15.51 -35.71 -12.53
C SER A 204 16.55 -34.60 -12.31
N GLU A 205 16.36 -33.41 -12.89
CA GLU A 205 17.32 -32.32 -12.93
C GLU A 205 17.04 -31.23 -11.88
N CYS A 206 15.79 -31.00 -11.50
CA CYS A 206 15.41 -29.98 -10.53
C CYS A 206 14.31 -30.47 -9.59
N THR A 207 14.59 -30.49 -8.29
CA THR A 207 13.65 -30.94 -7.25
C THR A 207 13.27 -29.86 -6.24
N ALA A 208 13.89 -28.67 -6.30
CA ALA A 208 13.57 -27.55 -5.43
C ALA A 208 13.82 -26.22 -6.13
N ILE A 209 13.05 -25.19 -5.78
CA ILE A 209 13.34 -23.78 -6.09
C ILE A 209 13.89 -23.14 -4.83
N GLY A 210 15.11 -22.62 -4.89
CA GLY A 210 15.78 -22.00 -3.76
C GLY A 210 15.29 -20.60 -3.42
N ASP A 211 15.74 -20.09 -2.28
CA ASP A 211 15.48 -18.72 -1.84
C ASP A 211 15.92 -17.70 -2.91
N TYR A 212 15.09 -16.70 -3.21
CA TYR A 212 15.38 -15.61 -4.17
C TYR A 212 15.69 -16.03 -5.62
N ALA A 213 15.52 -17.31 -5.99
CA ALA A 213 16.01 -17.85 -7.27
C ALA A 213 15.51 -17.11 -8.52
N MET A 214 14.33 -16.48 -8.48
CA MET A 214 13.75 -15.66 -9.55
C MET A 214 13.35 -14.26 -9.07
N HIS A 215 13.93 -13.75 -7.98
CA HIS A 215 13.57 -12.46 -7.41
C HIS A 215 13.71 -11.31 -8.44
N ASN A 216 12.64 -10.53 -8.60
CA ASN A 216 12.45 -9.48 -9.59
C ASN A 216 12.76 -9.91 -11.04
N ASN A 217 12.58 -11.19 -11.36
CA ASN A 217 12.61 -11.63 -12.74
C ASN A 217 11.31 -11.22 -13.43
N THR A 218 11.30 -10.02 -14.00
CA THR A 218 10.12 -9.44 -14.67
C THR A 218 9.91 -9.97 -16.09
N ASN A 219 10.75 -10.89 -16.57
CA ASN A 219 10.69 -11.45 -17.93
C ASN A 219 10.16 -12.88 -17.98
N VAL A 220 10.30 -13.66 -16.91
CA VAL A 220 9.83 -15.04 -16.88
C VAL A 220 8.31 -15.08 -16.95
N THR A 221 7.79 -15.67 -18.03
CA THR A 221 6.37 -15.90 -18.27
C THR A 221 5.93 -17.30 -17.89
N LYS A 222 6.85 -18.27 -17.93
CA LYS A 222 6.55 -19.69 -17.69
C LYS A 222 7.63 -20.40 -16.90
N VAL A 223 7.22 -21.12 -15.86
CA VAL A 223 8.08 -22.03 -15.09
C VAL A 223 7.52 -23.44 -15.24
N ASP A 224 8.29 -24.34 -15.85
CA ASP A 224 7.93 -25.72 -16.15
C ASP A 224 8.95 -26.66 -15.48
N LEU A 225 8.70 -26.98 -14.21
CA LEU A 225 9.64 -27.71 -13.35
C LEU A 225 8.92 -28.84 -12.63
N HIS A 226 8.61 -29.89 -13.39
CA HIS A 226 7.80 -31.01 -12.92
C HIS A 226 8.39 -31.76 -11.72
N GLY A 227 9.71 -31.82 -11.55
CA GLY A 227 10.36 -32.48 -10.42
C GLY A 227 10.32 -31.71 -9.10
N VAL A 228 9.91 -30.43 -9.09
CA VAL A 228 9.99 -29.55 -7.91
C VAL A 228 9.04 -29.99 -6.81
N LYS A 229 9.58 -30.14 -5.60
CA LYS A 229 8.87 -30.49 -4.36
C LYS A 229 8.80 -29.34 -3.37
N THR A 230 9.75 -28.42 -3.40
CA THR A 230 9.83 -27.32 -2.42
C THR A 230 10.14 -25.98 -3.09
N ILE A 231 9.53 -24.91 -2.59
CA ILE A 231 9.79 -23.52 -3.01
C ILE A 231 10.30 -22.71 -1.82
N GLY A 232 11.47 -22.08 -1.96
CA GLY A 232 12.13 -21.25 -0.97
C GLY A 232 11.56 -19.83 -0.85
N LYS A 233 12.05 -19.07 0.11
CA LYS A 233 11.53 -17.74 0.45
C LYS A 233 11.79 -16.74 -0.68
N ASN A 234 10.83 -15.86 -0.93
CA ASN A 234 10.97 -14.72 -1.86
C ASN A 234 11.28 -15.11 -3.32
N SER A 235 11.16 -16.40 -3.69
CA SER A 235 11.61 -16.90 -4.98
C SER A 235 10.89 -16.25 -6.16
N PHE A 236 9.62 -15.88 -6.01
CA PHE A 236 8.79 -15.26 -7.06
C PHE A 236 8.45 -13.78 -6.82
N THR A 237 9.11 -13.15 -5.83
CA THR A 237 8.87 -11.72 -5.52
C THR A 237 9.18 -10.89 -6.76
N GLY A 238 8.22 -10.08 -7.23
CA GLY A 238 8.39 -9.20 -8.38
C GLY A 238 8.40 -9.90 -9.75
N CYS A 239 7.98 -11.17 -9.84
CA CYS A 239 7.82 -11.87 -11.12
C CYS A 239 6.55 -11.41 -11.87
N SER A 240 6.54 -10.15 -12.33
CA SER A 240 5.36 -9.48 -12.89
C SER A 240 4.84 -10.06 -14.20
N ALA A 241 5.67 -10.77 -14.97
CA ALA A 241 5.28 -11.40 -16.23
C ALA A 241 4.83 -12.86 -16.08
N LEU A 242 5.02 -13.48 -14.91
CA LEU A 242 4.78 -14.91 -14.71
C LEU A 242 3.29 -15.23 -14.86
N SER A 243 2.95 -16.00 -15.89
CA SER A 243 1.58 -16.44 -16.17
C SER A 243 1.35 -17.93 -15.94
N GLU A 244 2.37 -18.77 -16.13
CA GLU A 244 2.26 -20.22 -16.00
C GLU A 244 3.29 -20.76 -15.00
N LEU A 245 2.81 -21.43 -13.94
CA LEU A 245 3.64 -22.14 -12.97
C LEU A 245 3.27 -23.62 -12.97
N LEU A 246 4.11 -24.46 -13.56
CA LEU A 246 3.92 -25.90 -13.67
C LEU A 246 4.91 -26.62 -12.76
N VAL A 247 4.45 -26.99 -11.57
CA VAL A 247 5.19 -27.70 -10.52
C VAL A 247 4.34 -28.85 -9.97
N PRO A 248 3.91 -29.81 -10.82
CA PRO A 248 2.92 -30.82 -10.47
C PRO A 248 3.23 -31.62 -9.20
N ASN A 249 4.50 -31.80 -8.83
CA ASN A 249 4.94 -32.55 -7.64
C ASN A 249 5.24 -31.68 -6.40
N LEU A 250 4.77 -30.43 -6.37
CA LEU A 250 5.00 -29.49 -5.27
C LEU A 250 4.43 -29.97 -3.92
N VAL A 251 5.29 -30.14 -2.94
CA VAL A 251 4.89 -30.55 -1.58
C VAL A 251 4.70 -29.34 -0.66
N SER A 252 5.62 -28.36 -0.70
CA SER A 252 5.58 -27.23 0.24
C SER A 252 6.21 -25.96 -0.31
N VAL A 253 5.80 -24.83 0.27
CA VAL A 253 6.38 -23.50 0.05
C VAL A 253 6.78 -22.94 1.41
N SER A 254 7.93 -22.28 1.48
CA SER A 254 8.44 -21.66 2.71
C SER A 254 7.42 -20.72 3.35
N THR A 255 7.26 -20.83 4.67
CA THR A 255 6.36 -20.00 5.49
C THR A 255 7.08 -18.86 6.21
N ASP A 256 8.40 -18.72 6.03
CA ASP A 256 9.21 -17.69 6.67
C ASP A 256 9.16 -16.35 5.91
N SER A 257 8.24 -16.21 4.93
CA SER A 257 8.06 -14.99 4.14
C SER A 257 6.61 -14.74 3.75
N TYR A 258 6.19 -13.47 3.91
CA TYR A 258 4.89 -12.93 3.50
C TYR A 258 4.90 -12.28 2.11
N ILE A 259 6.02 -12.36 1.37
CA ILE A 259 6.19 -11.67 0.09
C ILE A 259 6.59 -12.59 -1.07
N THR A 260 6.67 -13.91 -0.86
CA THR A 260 7.06 -14.89 -1.90
C THR A 260 6.28 -14.70 -3.20
N TRP A 261 5.00 -14.35 -3.12
CA TRP A 261 4.11 -14.12 -4.26
C TRP A 261 3.81 -12.65 -4.54
N SER A 262 4.50 -11.71 -3.88
CA SER A 262 4.29 -10.29 -4.16
C SER A 262 4.67 -9.99 -5.60
N GLY A 263 3.81 -9.29 -6.35
CA GLY A 263 4.10 -8.91 -7.73
C GLY A 263 3.83 -9.98 -8.80
N VAL A 264 3.15 -11.10 -8.50
CA VAL A 264 2.80 -12.15 -9.50
C VAL A 264 1.37 -12.02 -10.07
N ALA A 265 0.89 -10.79 -10.26
CA ALA A 265 -0.50 -10.53 -10.66
C ALA A 265 -0.89 -11.15 -12.02
N SER A 266 0.09 -11.53 -12.85
CA SER A 266 -0.12 -12.14 -14.17
C SER A 266 -0.41 -13.65 -14.15
N LEU A 267 -0.33 -14.33 -13.00
CA LEU A 267 -0.56 -15.78 -12.91
C LEU A 267 -1.97 -16.13 -13.40
N THR A 268 -2.05 -17.04 -14.37
CA THR A 268 -3.28 -17.60 -14.94
C THR A 268 -3.34 -19.12 -14.81
N ILE A 269 -2.19 -19.81 -14.78
CA ILE A 269 -2.11 -21.27 -14.61
C ILE A 269 -1.16 -21.60 -13.48
N VAL A 270 -1.64 -22.39 -12.52
CA VAL A 270 -0.83 -23.02 -11.48
C VAL A 270 -1.11 -24.51 -11.50
N ASP A 271 -0.10 -25.33 -11.74
CA ASP A 271 -0.24 -26.77 -11.80
C ASP A 271 0.51 -27.48 -10.67
N ILE A 272 -0.26 -28.15 -9.82
CA ILE A 272 0.17 -29.01 -8.72
C ILE A 272 -0.58 -30.37 -8.77
N HIS A 273 -0.95 -30.84 -9.97
CA HIS A 273 -1.87 -31.99 -10.14
C HIS A 273 -1.34 -33.36 -9.68
N LEU A 274 -0.08 -33.48 -9.25
CA LEU A 274 0.47 -34.69 -8.64
C LEU A 274 0.69 -34.54 -7.13
N SER A 275 0.35 -33.39 -6.55
CA SER A 275 0.65 -32.98 -5.18
C SER A 275 -0.44 -33.36 -4.17
N LYS A 276 -0.61 -34.65 -3.90
CA LYS A 276 -1.70 -35.20 -3.06
C LYS A 276 -1.74 -34.68 -1.61
N ASP A 277 -0.58 -34.31 -1.07
CA ASP A 277 -0.44 -33.86 0.32
C ASP A 277 -0.30 -32.33 0.46
N PHE A 278 -0.48 -31.57 -0.63
CA PHE A 278 -0.31 -30.11 -0.62
C PHE A 278 -1.33 -29.41 0.28
N VAL A 279 -0.88 -28.36 0.99
CA VAL A 279 -1.70 -27.64 1.98
C VAL A 279 -1.84 -26.15 1.67
N SER A 280 -0.76 -25.48 1.24
CA SER A 280 -0.73 -24.01 1.09
C SER A 280 0.45 -23.54 0.25
N PHE A 281 0.32 -22.37 -0.40
CA PHE A 281 1.46 -21.72 -1.05
C PHE A 281 2.32 -20.87 -0.09
N GLY A 282 2.31 -21.14 1.23
CA GLY A 282 3.20 -20.51 2.21
C GLY A 282 2.44 -19.67 3.25
N ALA A 283 3.10 -18.66 3.82
CA ALA A 283 2.47 -17.76 4.81
C ALA A 283 1.45 -16.81 4.20
N THR A 284 1.61 -16.49 2.92
CA THR A 284 0.65 -15.73 2.09
C THR A 284 0.43 -16.48 0.80
N GLU A 285 -0.79 -16.42 0.28
CA GLU A 285 -1.13 -16.96 -1.03
C GLU A 285 -0.91 -15.90 -2.13
N PHE A 286 -0.81 -16.31 -3.40
CA PHE A 286 -0.90 -15.37 -4.52
C PHE A 286 -2.32 -14.81 -4.66
N ALA A 287 -2.49 -13.75 -5.46
CA ALA A 287 -3.77 -13.05 -5.59
C ALA A 287 -4.91 -13.98 -6.04
N ASP A 288 -5.98 -14.02 -5.26
CA ASP A 288 -7.21 -14.75 -5.56
C ASP A 288 -8.00 -14.05 -6.67
N LYS A 289 -7.99 -14.62 -7.88
CA LYS A 289 -8.53 -14.00 -9.11
C LYS A 289 -9.25 -15.03 -9.97
N THR A 290 -10.34 -14.62 -10.61
CA THR A 290 -11.13 -15.46 -11.54
C THR A 290 -10.34 -15.90 -12.76
N SER A 291 -9.30 -15.14 -13.14
CA SER A 291 -8.42 -15.45 -14.26
C SER A 291 -7.37 -16.53 -13.96
N THR A 292 -7.28 -17.04 -12.73
CA THR A 292 -6.30 -18.06 -12.34
C THR A 292 -6.95 -19.42 -12.18
N THR A 293 -6.42 -20.43 -12.89
CA THR A 293 -6.79 -21.84 -12.73
C THR A 293 -5.70 -22.61 -11.99
N ILE A 294 -6.09 -23.31 -10.92
CA ILE A 294 -5.21 -24.17 -10.13
C ILE A 294 -5.57 -25.63 -10.40
N TYR A 295 -4.64 -26.38 -10.98
CA TYR A 295 -4.77 -27.82 -11.25
C TYR A 295 -4.24 -28.60 -10.04
N VAL A 296 -5.07 -29.50 -9.49
CA VAL A 296 -4.80 -30.20 -8.23
C VAL A 296 -4.99 -31.70 -8.36
N ALA A 297 -4.39 -32.46 -7.43
CA ALA A 297 -4.32 -33.92 -7.53
C ALA A 297 -5.65 -34.64 -7.28
N ASP A 298 -6.43 -34.16 -6.32
CA ASP A 298 -7.66 -34.81 -5.88
C ASP A 298 -8.58 -33.83 -5.12
N GLU A 299 -9.75 -34.32 -4.72
CA GLU A 299 -10.76 -33.54 -4.01
C GLU A 299 -10.29 -33.06 -2.62
N ASN A 300 -9.34 -33.77 -2.00
CA ASN A 300 -8.81 -33.39 -0.69
C ASN A 300 -7.94 -32.12 -0.80
N VAL A 301 -7.05 -32.05 -1.80
CA VAL A 301 -6.26 -30.83 -2.07
C VAL A 301 -7.18 -29.69 -2.51
N LYS A 302 -8.13 -29.98 -3.41
CA LYS A 302 -9.14 -29.00 -3.87
C LYS A 302 -9.89 -28.36 -2.71
N SER A 303 -10.46 -29.18 -1.83
CA SER A 303 -11.24 -28.70 -0.67
C SER A 303 -10.42 -27.83 0.28
N LYS A 304 -9.12 -28.08 0.44
CA LYS A 304 -8.22 -27.24 1.26
C LYS A 304 -7.99 -25.88 0.63
N LEU A 305 -7.76 -25.83 -0.68
CA LEU A 305 -7.49 -24.60 -1.40
C LEU A 305 -8.74 -23.74 -1.61
N GLU A 306 -9.93 -24.32 -1.76
CA GLU A 306 -11.20 -23.57 -1.84
C GLU A 306 -11.49 -22.78 -0.55
N LYS A 307 -10.92 -23.17 0.59
CA LYS A 307 -11.00 -22.38 1.83
C LYS A 307 -10.16 -21.09 1.78
N LYS A 308 -9.18 -21.02 0.87
CA LYS A 308 -8.24 -19.91 0.74
C LYS A 308 -8.46 -19.07 -0.52
N PHE A 309 -8.93 -19.70 -1.59
CA PHE A 309 -9.21 -19.07 -2.88
C PHE A 309 -10.71 -19.15 -3.18
N ASN A 310 -11.38 -18.01 -3.13
CA ASN A 310 -12.81 -17.90 -3.40
C ASN A 310 -13.12 -17.54 -4.86
N LYS A 311 -12.11 -17.09 -5.63
CA LYS A 311 -12.26 -16.63 -7.01
C LYS A 311 -11.54 -17.51 -8.02
N CYS A 312 -10.37 -18.06 -7.68
CA CYS A 312 -9.64 -18.96 -8.58
C CYS A 312 -10.48 -20.18 -8.98
N LYS A 313 -10.31 -20.64 -10.23
CA LYS A 313 -10.90 -21.91 -10.69
C LYS A 313 -10.02 -23.06 -10.24
N ILE A 314 -10.53 -24.01 -9.46
CA ILE A 314 -9.74 -25.17 -9.00
C ILE A 314 -10.23 -26.45 -9.69
N VAL A 315 -9.33 -27.13 -10.42
CA VAL A 315 -9.65 -28.25 -11.31
C VAL A 315 -8.83 -29.47 -10.89
N ILE A 316 -9.47 -30.63 -10.76
CA ILE A 316 -8.76 -31.89 -10.51
C ILE A 316 -8.22 -32.45 -11.83
N GLY A 317 -6.96 -32.87 -11.83
CA GLY A 317 -6.29 -33.47 -12.98
C GLY A 317 -5.28 -32.53 -13.65
N GLU A 318 -4.61 -33.05 -14.67
CA GLU A 318 -3.54 -32.33 -15.37
C GLU A 318 -4.08 -31.15 -16.22
N PRO A 319 -3.28 -30.08 -16.42
CA PRO A 319 -3.57 -29.07 -17.42
C PRO A 319 -3.59 -29.72 -18.81
N GLN A 320 -4.77 -29.83 -19.41
CA GLN A 320 -4.87 -30.22 -20.82
C GLN A 320 -4.18 -29.15 -21.67
N SER A 321 -3.39 -29.56 -22.68
CA SER A 321 -2.77 -28.59 -23.61
C SER A 321 -3.88 -27.76 -24.27
N ALA A 322 -4.05 -26.52 -23.83
CA ALA A 322 -5.13 -25.68 -24.33
C ALA A 322 -4.87 -25.36 -25.81
N GLU A 323 -5.69 -25.93 -26.67
CA GLU A 323 -5.77 -25.59 -28.09
C GLU A 323 -5.91 -24.07 -28.22
N LYS A 324 -5.17 -23.39 -29.10
CA LYS A 324 -5.27 -21.93 -29.24
C LYS A 324 -6.12 -21.57 -30.45
N PHE A 325 -6.96 -20.56 -30.31
CA PHE A 325 -7.90 -20.12 -31.33
C PHE A 325 -7.67 -18.65 -31.68
N VAL A 326 -7.61 -18.33 -32.97
CA VAL A 326 -7.47 -16.95 -33.45
C VAL A 326 -8.80 -16.22 -33.31
N VAL A 327 -8.76 -14.99 -32.78
CA VAL A 327 -9.94 -14.12 -32.61
C VAL A 327 -9.82 -12.88 -33.48
N ASN A 328 -10.81 -12.66 -34.34
CA ASN A 328 -10.95 -11.45 -35.16
C ASN A 328 -12.22 -10.70 -34.77
N TYR A 329 -12.18 -9.36 -34.82
CA TYR A 329 -13.35 -8.53 -34.54
C TYR A 329 -13.41 -7.25 -35.39
N SER A 330 -14.61 -6.79 -35.76
CA SER A 330 -14.80 -5.53 -36.51
C SER A 330 -16.24 -4.96 -36.44
N ILE A 331 -16.41 -3.69 -36.81
CA ILE A 331 -17.71 -3.07 -37.09
C ILE A 331 -17.93 -2.98 -38.59
N THR A 332 -19.05 -3.50 -39.08
CA THR A 332 -19.45 -3.36 -40.49
C THR A 332 -19.83 -1.93 -40.78
N ASN A 333 -19.21 -1.32 -41.81
CA ASN A 333 -19.45 0.07 -42.23
C ASN A 333 -19.24 1.09 -41.08
N ILE A 334 -18.11 0.99 -40.38
CA ILE A 334 -17.75 1.89 -39.27
C ILE A 334 -17.76 3.39 -39.65
N GLU A 335 -17.77 3.72 -40.93
CA GLU A 335 -17.94 5.09 -41.45
C GLU A 335 -19.14 5.20 -42.40
N VAL A 336 -19.97 6.23 -42.19
CA VAL A 336 -21.07 6.61 -43.09
C VAL A 336 -20.91 8.10 -43.42
N GLY A 337 -20.79 8.44 -44.71
CA GLY A 337 -20.58 9.82 -45.15
C GLY A 337 -19.25 10.44 -44.68
N GLY A 338 -18.22 9.62 -44.47
CA GLY A 338 -16.89 10.06 -44.00
C GLY A 338 -16.81 10.36 -42.50
N LYS A 339 -17.82 9.97 -41.71
CA LYS A 339 -17.80 10.08 -40.24
C LYS A 339 -17.90 8.70 -39.61
N LYS A 340 -17.05 8.45 -38.61
CA LYS A 340 -17.10 7.25 -37.77
C LYS A 340 -18.45 7.21 -37.03
N ILE A 341 -19.12 6.06 -37.01
CA ILE A 341 -20.44 5.87 -36.38
C ILE A 341 -20.41 5.00 -35.12
N GLY A 342 -19.23 4.52 -34.72
CA GLY A 342 -19.00 3.81 -33.46
C GLY A 342 -17.55 3.34 -33.29
N GLU A 343 -17.26 2.65 -32.20
CA GLU A 343 -15.93 2.07 -31.89
C GLU A 343 -16.05 0.67 -31.29
N ILE A 344 -14.96 -0.11 -31.37
CA ILE A 344 -14.89 -1.53 -30.95
C ILE A 344 -13.59 -1.82 -30.21
N GLU A 345 -13.69 -2.60 -29.14
CA GLU A 345 -12.55 -3.04 -28.32
C GLU A 345 -12.77 -4.47 -27.80
N ALA A 346 -11.69 -5.20 -27.49
CA ALA A 346 -11.74 -6.60 -27.10
C ALA A 346 -10.73 -6.95 -26.00
N TRP A 347 -11.14 -7.81 -25.06
CA TRP A 347 -10.33 -8.24 -23.92
C TRP A 347 -10.69 -9.64 -23.41
N THR A 348 -9.86 -10.16 -22.51
CA THR A 348 -10.06 -11.41 -21.75
C THR A 348 -10.18 -11.12 -20.25
N ASP A 349 -10.67 -12.07 -19.43
CA ASP A 349 -10.87 -11.91 -17.97
C ASP A 349 -9.60 -11.55 -17.15
N GLY A 350 -8.43 -11.60 -17.79
CA GLY A 350 -7.15 -11.15 -17.23
C GLY A 350 -6.78 -9.69 -17.54
N ALA A 351 -7.70 -8.87 -18.07
CA ALA A 351 -7.48 -7.47 -18.46
C ALA A 351 -6.30 -7.27 -19.43
N ARG A 352 -6.15 -8.18 -20.40
CA ARG A 352 -5.33 -7.91 -21.60
C ARG A 352 -6.27 -7.49 -22.73
N ASP A 353 -6.17 -6.24 -23.11
CA ASP A 353 -6.67 -5.79 -24.40
C ASP A 353 -5.87 -6.50 -25.49
N PHE A 354 -6.55 -6.95 -26.55
CA PHE A 354 -5.89 -7.62 -27.66
C PHE A 354 -6.41 -7.12 -28.99
N GLU A 355 -5.55 -7.13 -30.01
CA GLU A 355 -5.89 -6.72 -31.36
C GLU A 355 -6.48 -7.88 -32.17
N THR A 356 -7.27 -7.56 -33.20
CA THR A 356 -7.78 -8.56 -34.14
C THR A 356 -6.65 -9.41 -34.72
N GLY A 357 -6.84 -10.74 -34.72
CA GLY A 357 -5.83 -11.72 -35.15
C GLY A 357 -5.01 -12.36 -34.01
N THR A 358 -5.29 -12.02 -32.74
CA THR A 358 -4.60 -12.60 -31.58
C THR A 358 -5.00 -14.07 -31.33
N GLU A 359 -4.02 -14.93 -30.99
CA GLU A 359 -4.27 -16.29 -30.52
C GLU A 359 -4.67 -16.33 -29.04
N VAL A 360 -5.85 -16.87 -28.74
CA VAL A 360 -6.40 -17.00 -27.38
C VAL A 360 -6.52 -18.49 -27.02
N PRO A 361 -5.98 -18.96 -25.88
CA PRO A 361 -6.09 -20.37 -25.49
C PRO A 361 -7.54 -20.80 -25.21
N ALA A 362 -7.86 -22.05 -25.54
CA ALA A 362 -9.15 -22.70 -25.31
C ALA A 362 -9.60 -22.54 -23.86
N GLY A 363 -10.90 -22.28 -23.68
CA GLY A 363 -11.48 -22.11 -22.35
C GLY A 363 -11.28 -20.74 -21.71
N ASN A 364 -10.52 -19.82 -22.33
CA ASN A 364 -10.53 -18.41 -21.90
C ASN A 364 -11.80 -17.70 -22.35
N SER A 365 -12.14 -16.64 -21.63
CA SER A 365 -13.19 -15.73 -22.05
C SER A 365 -12.71 -14.83 -23.19
N VAL A 366 -13.65 -14.44 -24.03
CA VAL A 366 -13.47 -13.39 -25.03
C VAL A 366 -14.63 -12.43 -24.85
N SER A 367 -14.33 -11.16 -24.66
CA SER A 367 -15.31 -10.08 -24.63
C SER A 367 -14.98 -9.05 -25.70
N VAL A 368 -16.00 -8.57 -26.41
CA VAL A 368 -15.90 -7.52 -27.42
C VAL A 368 -16.99 -6.49 -27.13
N MET A 369 -16.61 -5.23 -26.96
CA MET A 369 -17.56 -4.14 -26.77
C MET A 369 -17.64 -3.27 -28.00
N VAL A 370 -18.87 -2.88 -28.35
CA VAL A 370 -19.15 -1.89 -29.39
C VAL A 370 -19.91 -0.72 -28.80
N THR A 371 -19.42 0.48 -29.06
CA THR A 371 -20.00 1.75 -28.60
C THR A 371 -20.47 2.55 -29.81
N PRO A 372 -21.79 2.61 -30.08
CA PRO A 372 -22.35 3.44 -31.14
C PRO A 372 -22.25 4.94 -30.82
N TYR A 373 -22.03 5.75 -31.85
CA TYR A 373 -22.07 7.20 -31.73
C TYR A 373 -23.48 7.74 -32.01
N GLY A 374 -23.76 8.94 -31.48
CA GLY A 374 -25.11 9.52 -31.39
C GLY A 374 -25.95 9.41 -32.68
N GLY A 375 -27.20 8.94 -32.52
CA GLY A 375 -28.14 8.71 -33.62
C GLY A 375 -28.08 7.30 -34.20
N TYR A 376 -27.14 6.46 -33.77
CA TYR A 376 -27.02 5.06 -34.17
C TYR A 376 -27.12 4.12 -32.95
N LYS A 377 -27.59 2.91 -33.19
CA LYS A 377 -27.62 1.78 -32.26
C LYS A 377 -27.10 0.53 -32.95
N ILE A 378 -26.78 -0.49 -32.17
CA ILE A 378 -26.42 -1.80 -32.72
C ILE A 378 -27.66 -2.42 -33.35
N ASP A 379 -27.53 -2.85 -34.60
CA ASP A 379 -28.57 -3.56 -35.34
C ASP A 379 -28.50 -5.06 -35.07
N LYS A 380 -27.30 -5.63 -35.22
CA LYS A 380 -27.04 -7.06 -35.04
C LYS A 380 -25.58 -7.36 -34.75
N TRP A 381 -25.37 -8.49 -34.10
CA TRP A 381 -24.09 -9.16 -33.92
C TRP A 381 -24.06 -10.44 -34.75
N GLU A 382 -22.91 -10.72 -35.37
CA GLU A 382 -22.65 -11.93 -36.14
C GLU A 382 -21.33 -12.55 -35.69
N ILE A 383 -21.34 -13.86 -35.38
CA ILE A 383 -20.19 -14.66 -34.97
C ILE A 383 -20.00 -15.75 -36.02
N ASN A 384 -18.81 -15.80 -36.63
CA ASN A 384 -18.48 -16.76 -37.68
C ASN A 384 -19.53 -16.79 -38.83
N GLY A 385 -20.07 -15.60 -39.16
CA GLY A 385 -21.07 -15.43 -40.22
C GLY A 385 -22.50 -15.84 -39.87
N LYS A 386 -22.79 -16.13 -38.59
CA LYS A 386 -24.13 -16.46 -38.10
C LYS A 386 -24.58 -15.44 -37.04
N PRO A 387 -25.89 -15.18 -36.87
CA PRO A 387 -26.39 -14.32 -35.80
C PRO A 387 -25.86 -14.77 -34.42
N ALA A 388 -25.39 -13.82 -33.63
CA ALA A 388 -24.92 -14.10 -32.27
C ALA A 388 -26.06 -14.55 -31.36
N ALA A 389 -25.77 -15.48 -30.45
CA ALA A 389 -26.71 -15.92 -29.43
C ALA A 389 -27.00 -14.78 -28.43
N ALA A 390 -28.27 -14.57 -28.09
CA ALA A 390 -28.72 -13.41 -27.31
C ALA A 390 -28.18 -13.42 -25.88
N GLU A 391 -28.00 -14.60 -25.29
CA GLU A 391 -27.44 -14.82 -23.96
C GLU A 391 -25.98 -14.35 -23.82
N ASN A 392 -25.26 -14.21 -24.93
CA ASN A 392 -23.87 -13.75 -24.96
C ASN A 392 -23.76 -12.24 -25.12
N ILE A 393 -24.88 -11.52 -25.28
CA ILE A 393 -24.90 -10.06 -25.48
C ILE A 393 -25.45 -9.41 -24.21
N ARG A 394 -24.75 -8.40 -23.70
CA ARG A 394 -25.21 -7.58 -22.58
C ARG A 394 -24.97 -6.09 -22.84
N PRO A 395 -25.80 -5.19 -22.31
CA PRO A 395 -25.52 -3.76 -22.34
C PRO A 395 -24.28 -3.44 -21.49
N SER A 396 -23.49 -2.46 -21.91
CA SER A 396 -22.39 -1.92 -21.11
C SER A 396 -22.94 -1.09 -19.95
N SER A 397 -22.33 -1.23 -18.76
CA SER A 397 -22.78 -0.60 -17.51
C SER A 397 -22.34 0.87 -17.38
N SER A 398 -21.38 1.32 -18.17
CA SER A 398 -20.67 2.59 -17.98
C SER A 398 -20.68 3.49 -19.22
N ILE A 399 -20.99 2.94 -20.40
CA ILE A 399 -21.06 3.67 -21.67
C ILE A 399 -22.23 3.14 -22.52
N ASN A 400 -22.73 3.95 -23.45
CA ASN A 400 -23.81 3.55 -24.35
C ASN A 400 -23.28 2.57 -25.41
N GLY A 401 -23.31 1.27 -25.12
CA GLY A 401 -22.81 0.20 -26.00
C GLY A 401 -23.29 -1.19 -25.57
N GLU A 402 -23.00 -2.19 -26.38
CA GLU A 402 -23.23 -3.61 -26.03
C GLU A 402 -21.90 -4.36 -26.02
N ILE A 403 -21.83 -5.37 -25.15
CA ILE A 403 -20.72 -6.29 -25.02
C ILE A 403 -21.22 -7.66 -25.45
N TRP A 404 -20.54 -8.25 -26.44
CA TRP A 404 -20.63 -9.67 -26.70
C TRP A 404 -19.53 -10.40 -25.92
N SER A 405 -19.88 -11.44 -25.16
CA SER A 405 -18.95 -12.25 -24.38
C SER A 405 -19.23 -13.74 -24.48
N ILE A 406 -18.16 -14.54 -24.50
CA ILE A 406 -18.23 -15.96 -24.15
C ILE A 406 -17.24 -16.26 -23.03
N ASN A 407 -17.58 -17.21 -22.16
CA ASN A 407 -16.72 -17.60 -21.04
C ASN A 407 -15.61 -18.57 -21.46
N HIS A 408 -15.85 -19.35 -22.52
CA HIS A 408 -14.94 -20.40 -22.98
C HIS A 408 -14.89 -20.43 -24.51
N ILE A 409 -13.81 -19.93 -25.08
CA ILE A 409 -13.52 -20.11 -26.51
C ILE A 409 -13.17 -21.58 -26.80
N SER A 410 -13.82 -22.16 -27.80
CA SER A 410 -13.61 -23.55 -28.24
C SER A 410 -13.39 -23.69 -29.75
N GLU A 411 -13.34 -22.56 -30.46
CA GLU A 411 -13.07 -22.48 -31.90
C GLU A 411 -12.54 -21.08 -32.26
N ALA A 412 -11.97 -20.90 -33.45
CA ALA A 412 -11.61 -19.58 -33.96
C ALA A 412 -12.86 -18.69 -34.09
N LEU A 413 -12.73 -17.41 -33.78
CA LEU A 413 -13.85 -16.46 -33.78
C LEU A 413 -13.63 -15.34 -34.79
N ASN A 414 -14.69 -14.99 -35.51
CA ASN A 414 -14.81 -13.78 -36.31
C ASN A 414 -16.09 -13.04 -35.88
N ILE A 415 -15.91 -11.94 -35.14
CA ILE A 415 -16.95 -11.23 -34.41
C ILE A 415 -17.23 -9.91 -35.14
N THR A 416 -18.45 -9.74 -35.61
CA THR A 416 -18.86 -8.55 -36.38
C THR A 416 -20.10 -7.91 -35.80
N ALA A 417 -20.09 -6.59 -35.62
CA ALA A 417 -21.26 -5.82 -35.24
C ALA A 417 -21.69 -4.87 -36.36
N THR A 418 -23.00 -4.75 -36.60
CA THR A 418 -23.59 -3.79 -37.55
C THR A 418 -24.35 -2.72 -36.79
N LEU A 419 -24.22 -1.45 -37.20
CA LEU A 419 -24.94 -0.32 -36.60
C LEU A 419 -26.05 0.20 -37.53
N LYS A 420 -27.16 0.70 -36.97
CA LYS A 420 -28.28 1.37 -37.68
C LYS A 420 -28.76 2.63 -36.97
N ALA A 421 -29.49 3.50 -37.67
CA ALA A 421 -30.06 4.72 -37.08
C ALA A 421 -31.21 4.45 -36.08
N GLU A 422 -31.38 5.30 -35.05
CA GLU A 422 -32.49 5.23 -34.08
C GLU A 422 -33.77 6.00 -34.50
N GLU A 423 -34.94 5.57 -33.98
CA GLU A 423 -36.26 6.23 -34.12
C GLU A 423 -36.60 7.13 -32.89
N GLU A 424 -37.48 8.12 -33.06
CA GLU A 424 -37.85 9.17 -32.08
C GLU A 424 -38.85 8.72 -30.97
N GLY A 425 -38.68 9.13 -29.69
CA GLY A 425 -39.60 8.84 -28.56
C GLY A 425 -39.09 9.25 -27.15
N ASP A 426 -39.95 9.23 -26.11
CA ASP A 426 -39.69 9.72 -24.72
C ASP A 426 -39.39 8.60 -23.72
N MET A 427 -38.38 8.75 -22.84
CA MET A 427 -38.03 7.73 -21.82
C MET A 427 -38.94 7.76 -20.59
N ILE A 428 -39.34 6.58 -20.11
CA ILE A 428 -40.16 6.39 -18.90
C ILE A 428 -39.31 5.78 -17.77
N PHE A 429 -39.28 6.43 -16.61
CA PHE A 429 -38.60 5.97 -15.40
C PHE A 429 -39.59 5.66 -14.28
N PHE A 430 -39.33 4.59 -13.52
CA PHE A 430 -40.08 4.32 -12.29
C PHE A 430 -39.32 3.39 -11.33
N LYS A 431 -39.50 3.57 -10.02
CA LYS A 431 -38.86 2.74 -8.98
C LYS A 431 -39.60 2.73 -7.63
N SER A 432 -39.34 1.71 -6.82
CA SER A 432 -39.61 1.73 -5.38
C SER A 432 -38.55 2.55 -4.66
N LYS A 433 -38.93 3.32 -3.64
CA LYS A 433 -37.98 4.04 -2.77
C LYS A 433 -37.12 3.07 -1.97
N GLU A 434 -37.72 1.98 -1.49
CA GLU A 434 -37.04 0.88 -0.79
C GLU A 434 -37.50 -0.48 -1.36
N PRO A 435 -36.75 -1.08 -2.31
CA PRO A 435 -37.12 -2.35 -2.97
C PRO A 435 -37.25 -3.55 -2.01
N GLU A 436 -36.66 -3.46 -0.81
CA GLU A 436 -36.81 -4.49 0.23
C GLU A 436 -38.22 -4.50 0.85
N PHE A 437 -39.01 -3.42 0.68
CA PHE A 437 -40.33 -3.26 1.29
C PHE A 437 -41.48 -3.47 0.31
N GLY A 438 -41.21 -3.33 -0.99
CA GLY A 438 -42.19 -3.60 -2.05
C GLY A 438 -41.70 -3.21 -3.45
N ASP A 439 -42.42 -3.67 -4.47
CA ASP A 439 -42.06 -3.52 -5.89
C ASP A 439 -43.08 -2.69 -6.68
N VAL A 440 -42.71 -2.21 -7.87
CA VAL A 440 -43.58 -1.44 -8.79
C VAL A 440 -43.45 -1.88 -10.25
N THR A 441 -44.56 -1.87 -10.98
CA THR A 441 -44.62 -2.16 -12.43
C THR A 441 -45.32 -1.05 -13.19
N CYS A 442 -45.11 -0.96 -14.51
CA CYS A 442 -45.78 -0.01 -15.42
C CYS A 442 -46.31 -0.74 -16.66
N THR A 443 -47.51 -0.36 -17.14
CA THR A 443 -48.16 -0.90 -18.33
C THR A 443 -48.79 0.20 -19.19
N VAL A 444 -48.84 0.01 -20.51
CA VAL A 444 -49.64 0.86 -21.42
C VAL A 444 -51.10 0.47 -21.30
N VAL A 445 -51.96 1.43 -20.95
CA VAL A 445 -53.38 1.18 -20.68
C VAL A 445 -54.11 0.62 -21.90
N GLU A 446 -53.79 1.11 -23.10
CA GLU A 446 -54.48 0.75 -24.34
C GLU A 446 -54.14 -0.65 -24.84
N THR A 447 -52.89 -1.07 -24.67
CA THR A 447 -52.38 -2.33 -25.24
C THR A 447 -52.14 -3.41 -24.19
N GLY A 448 -52.16 -3.05 -22.91
CA GLY A 448 -51.75 -3.92 -21.80
C GLY A 448 -50.25 -4.23 -21.78
N LYS A 449 -49.45 -3.64 -22.68
CA LYS A 449 -48.02 -3.91 -22.77
C LYS A 449 -47.30 -3.42 -21.52
N GLN A 450 -46.62 -4.31 -20.81
CA GLN A 450 -45.73 -3.94 -19.71
C GLN A 450 -44.51 -3.16 -20.24
N ILE A 451 -44.23 -2.03 -19.61
CA ILE A 451 -43.14 -1.11 -19.94
C ILE A 451 -42.00 -1.33 -18.95
N LYS A 452 -40.78 -1.52 -19.47
CA LYS A 452 -39.57 -1.59 -18.64
C LYS A 452 -39.10 -0.19 -18.28
N ASN A 453 -38.45 -0.05 -17.12
CA ASN A 453 -37.76 1.19 -16.75
C ASN A 453 -36.75 1.56 -17.85
N THR A 454 -36.67 2.83 -18.27
CA THR A 454 -35.90 3.41 -19.39
C THR A 454 -36.42 3.13 -20.81
N GLU A 455 -37.56 2.46 -20.96
CA GLU A 455 -38.14 2.20 -22.29
C GLU A 455 -38.72 3.48 -22.93
N LYS A 456 -38.42 3.72 -24.22
CA LYS A 456 -38.98 4.84 -25.00
C LYS A 456 -40.43 4.55 -25.38
N VAL A 457 -41.33 5.46 -25.01
CA VAL A 457 -42.75 5.42 -25.34
C VAL A 457 -43.11 6.67 -26.15
N LYS A 458 -44.04 6.54 -27.08
CA LYS A 458 -44.52 7.66 -27.87
C LYS A 458 -45.17 8.71 -26.96
N LYS A 459 -44.85 9.99 -27.18
CA LYS A 459 -45.45 11.11 -26.47
C LYS A 459 -46.98 11.02 -26.47
N GLY A 460 -47.60 11.16 -25.31
CA GLY A 460 -49.05 11.11 -25.13
C GLY A 460 -49.67 9.73 -24.86
N THR A 461 -48.90 8.63 -24.86
CA THR A 461 -49.41 7.29 -24.52
C THR A 461 -49.86 7.21 -23.05
N LYS A 462 -51.02 6.59 -22.77
CA LYS A 462 -51.54 6.42 -21.41
C LYS A 462 -50.90 5.23 -20.68
N LEU A 463 -50.40 5.45 -19.45
CA LEU A 463 -49.64 4.51 -18.62
C LEU A 463 -50.34 4.23 -17.27
N ARG A 464 -50.17 3.01 -16.74
CA ARG A 464 -50.64 2.54 -15.43
C ARG A 464 -49.49 1.92 -14.63
N PHE A 465 -49.20 2.49 -13.47
CA PHE A 465 -48.24 2.02 -12.48
C PHE A 465 -48.95 1.27 -11.34
N GLU A 466 -48.39 0.15 -10.88
CA GLU A 466 -48.97 -0.69 -9.80
C GLU A 466 -47.89 -1.17 -8.82
N ALA A 467 -48.16 -1.03 -7.51
CA ALA A 467 -47.24 -1.31 -6.41
C ALA A 467 -47.65 -2.56 -5.60
N PHE A 468 -46.64 -3.31 -5.14
CA PHE A 468 -46.77 -4.61 -4.46
C PHE A 468 -45.95 -4.63 -3.15
N PRO A 469 -46.55 -4.31 -1.99
CA PRO A 469 -45.88 -4.40 -0.68
C PRO A 469 -45.51 -5.84 -0.29
N LYS A 470 -44.37 -6.04 0.38
CA LYS A 470 -43.98 -7.32 1.00
C LYS A 470 -44.63 -7.50 2.38
N GLU A 471 -44.62 -8.73 2.89
CA GLU A 471 -45.23 -9.09 4.18
C GLU A 471 -44.65 -8.23 5.32
N GLY A 472 -45.53 -7.56 6.08
CA GLY A 472 -45.14 -6.62 7.13
C GLY A 472 -44.95 -5.16 6.68
N PHE A 473 -45.29 -4.81 5.43
CA PHE A 473 -45.18 -3.47 4.86
C PHE A 473 -46.44 -3.02 4.10
N HIS A 474 -46.63 -1.71 3.89
CA HIS A 474 -47.74 -1.13 3.12
C HIS A 474 -47.29 0.07 2.26
N VAL A 475 -48.01 0.39 1.17
CA VAL A 475 -47.75 1.59 0.35
C VAL A 475 -48.10 2.84 1.14
N THR A 476 -47.25 3.86 1.09
CA THR A 476 -47.52 5.15 1.75
C THR A 476 -47.82 6.25 0.73
N GLN A 477 -46.96 6.48 -0.26
CA GLN A 477 -47.11 7.61 -1.18
C GLN A 477 -46.50 7.38 -2.57
N TRP A 478 -47.14 7.93 -3.60
CA TRP A 478 -46.56 8.07 -4.95
C TRP A 478 -46.00 9.48 -5.17
N TYR A 479 -44.89 9.56 -5.89
CA TYR A 479 -44.22 10.80 -6.25
C TYR A 479 -43.94 10.86 -7.75
N LYS A 480 -43.94 12.07 -8.30
CA LYS A 480 -43.42 12.35 -9.63
C LYS A 480 -42.20 13.26 -9.52
N LEU A 481 -41.19 13.03 -10.35
CA LEU A 481 -40.09 13.98 -10.45
C LEU A 481 -40.62 15.28 -11.03
N GLY A 482 -40.51 16.34 -10.24
CA GLY A 482 -40.79 17.69 -10.65
C GLY A 482 -39.65 18.60 -10.22
N THR A 483 -39.91 19.90 -10.27
CA THR A 483 -38.95 20.89 -9.82
C THR A 483 -39.53 21.71 -8.67
N GLU A 484 -38.73 21.97 -7.65
CA GLU A 484 -39.08 22.86 -6.55
C GLU A 484 -38.08 24.01 -6.47
N VAL A 485 -38.58 25.22 -6.22
CA VAL A 485 -37.74 26.38 -5.97
C VAL A 485 -37.42 26.44 -4.48
N VAL A 486 -36.27 25.88 -4.11
CA VAL A 486 -35.72 26.00 -2.75
C VAL A 486 -35.00 27.32 -2.62
N THR A 487 -35.16 27.97 -1.48
CA THR A 487 -34.37 29.15 -1.14
C THR A 487 -33.23 28.68 -0.25
N ASP A 488 -32.00 28.86 -0.69
CA ASP A 488 -30.84 28.53 0.13
C ASP A 488 -30.70 29.47 1.33
N GLU A 489 -29.80 29.14 2.26
CA GLU A 489 -29.55 29.92 3.49
C GLU A 489 -29.13 31.38 3.22
N SER A 490 -28.74 31.71 1.98
CA SER A 490 -28.41 33.07 1.55
C SER A 490 -29.59 33.87 1.01
N GLY A 491 -30.78 33.27 0.93
CA GLY A 491 -31.99 33.90 0.38
C GLY A 491 -32.14 33.75 -1.14
N LYS A 492 -31.29 32.95 -1.80
CA LYS A 492 -31.31 32.76 -3.26
C LYS A 492 -32.19 31.58 -3.64
N LYS A 493 -33.13 31.83 -4.56
CA LYS A 493 -34.06 30.82 -5.10
C LYS A 493 -33.35 29.95 -6.16
N GLN A 494 -33.24 28.65 -5.91
CA GLN A 494 -32.72 27.64 -6.81
C GLN A 494 -33.81 26.61 -7.15
N THR A 495 -33.99 26.32 -8.43
CA THR A 495 -34.84 25.22 -8.88
C THR A 495 -34.05 23.91 -8.80
N VAL A 496 -34.50 22.96 -7.99
CA VAL A 496 -33.92 21.62 -7.87
C VAL A 496 -34.95 20.57 -8.27
N ASP A 497 -34.47 19.46 -8.82
CA ASP A 497 -35.32 18.29 -9.04
C ASP A 497 -35.71 17.70 -7.69
N LYS A 498 -37.01 17.50 -7.49
CA LYS A 498 -37.54 16.93 -6.26
C LYS A 498 -38.70 16.01 -6.62
N TYR A 499 -38.76 14.87 -5.95
CA TYR A 499 -39.93 14.00 -6.00
C TYR A 499 -41.07 14.68 -5.25
N ILE A 500 -42.05 15.16 -6.01
CA ILE A 500 -43.22 15.86 -5.49
C ILE A 500 -44.32 14.82 -5.27
N PRO A 501 -44.93 14.76 -4.07
CA PRO A 501 -46.06 13.87 -3.81
C PRO A 501 -47.16 14.11 -4.84
N ILE A 502 -47.72 13.04 -5.38
CA ILE A 502 -48.88 13.08 -6.26
C ILE A 502 -50.13 13.16 -5.37
N PRO A 503 -50.84 14.30 -5.31
CA PRO A 503 -51.95 14.46 -4.38
C PRO A 503 -53.09 13.50 -4.70
N GLY A 504 -53.67 12.87 -3.67
CA GLY A 504 -54.81 11.96 -3.82
C GLY A 504 -54.45 10.50 -4.11
N TYR A 505 -53.16 10.14 -4.01
CA TYR A 505 -52.67 8.76 -4.18
C TYR A 505 -51.96 8.22 -2.93
N ASP A 506 -52.24 8.80 -1.76
CA ASP A 506 -51.78 8.32 -0.47
C ASP A 506 -52.36 6.92 -0.20
N ASN A 507 -51.51 5.96 0.16
CA ASN A 507 -51.83 4.55 0.36
C ASN A 507 -52.44 3.81 -0.86
N ALA A 508 -52.46 4.43 -2.05
CA ALA A 508 -52.99 3.80 -3.25
C ALA A 508 -51.99 2.79 -3.81
N THR A 509 -52.44 1.61 -4.23
CA THR A 509 -51.57 0.62 -4.89
C THR A 509 -51.44 0.85 -6.40
N VAL A 510 -52.14 1.83 -6.98
CA VAL A 510 -52.20 2.08 -8.43
C VAL A 510 -52.17 3.59 -8.74
N TYR A 511 -51.40 3.98 -9.77
CA TYR A 511 -51.32 5.36 -10.31
C TYR A 511 -51.36 5.37 -11.85
N GLU A 512 -52.16 6.24 -12.49
CA GLU A 512 -52.25 6.35 -13.97
C GLU A 512 -51.92 7.77 -14.48
N CYS A 513 -51.19 7.90 -15.60
CA CYS A 513 -50.90 9.18 -16.25
C CYS A 513 -50.56 9.04 -17.74
N ASN A 514 -50.42 10.16 -18.47
CA ASN A 514 -49.93 10.17 -19.86
C ASN A 514 -48.40 10.33 -19.89
N ALA A 515 -47.75 9.72 -20.87
CA ALA A 515 -46.33 9.93 -21.18
C ALA A 515 -46.11 11.39 -21.61
N VAL A 516 -45.23 12.08 -20.90
CA VAL A 516 -44.80 13.47 -21.13
C VAL A 516 -43.26 13.51 -21.15
N ASP A 517 -42.69 14.67 -21.52
CA ASP A 517 -41.24 14.85 -21.59
C ASP A 517 -40.59 14.49 -20.24
N ALA A 518 -39.82 13.39 -20.21
CA ALA A 518 -39.11 12.83 -19.05
C ALA A 518 -39.99 12.48 -17.83
N LEU A 519 -40.84 11.45 -17.95
CA LEU A 519 -41.68 10.94 -16.86
C LEU A 519 -40.88 10.04 -15.90
N ASP A 520 -40.74 10.43 -14.62
CA ASP A 520 -40.07 9.63 -13.56
C ASP A 520 -40.97 9.51 -12.31
N ILE A 521 -41.34 8.29 -11.95
CA ILE A 521 -42.31 7.96 -10.89
C ILE A 521 -41.66 7.15 -9.75
N LEU A 522 -41.93 7.53 -8.51
CA LEU A 522 -41.41 6.87 -7.31
C LEU A 522 -42.56 6.43 -6.40
N VAL A 523 -42.51 5.23 -5.82
CA VAL A 523 -43.46 4.77 -4.78
C VAL A 523 -42.74 4.44 -3.48
N ASP A 524 -43.35 4.78 -2.35
CA ASP A 524 -42.80 4.59 -1.00
C ASP A 524 -43.60 3.55 -0.19
N PHE A 525 -42.94 2.86 0.73
CA PHE A 525 -43.49 1.79 1.59
C PHE A 525 -43.01 1.96 3.04
N ASP A 526 -43.79 1.52 4.04
CA ASP A 526 -43.40 1.60 5.46
C ASP A 526 -43.77 0.33 6.26
N ARG A 527 -43.00 0.05 7.33
CA ARG A 527 -43.04 -1.16 8.17
C ARG A 527 -44.22 -1.15 9.15
N GLU A 528 -44.81 -2.32 9.40
CA GLU A 528 -45.76 -2.52 10.49
C GLU A 528 -45.11 -2.28 11.88
N ALA A 529 -45.70 -1.43 12.71
CA ALA A 529 -45.11 -1.01 13.98
C ALA A 529 -44.90 -2.16 15.01
N GLY A 530 -43.73 -2.19 15.68
CA GLY A 530 -43.49 -2.95 16.93
C GLY A 530 -42.60 -4.22 16.89
N LYS A 531 -41.85 -4.50 15.82
CA LYS A 531 -41.07 -5.75 15.63
C LYS A 531 -39.59 -5.49 15.22
N HIS A 532 -38.65 -6.37 15.64
CA HIS A 532 -37.19 -6.34 15.34
C HIS A 532 -36.65 -7.72 14.88
N ILE A 533 -35.42 -7.83 14.36
CA ILE A 533 -34.82 -9.06 13.81
C ILE A 533 -33.56 -9.49 14.58
N VAL A 534 -33.47 -10.77 14.94
CA VAL A 534 -32.30 -11.37 15.64
C VAL A 534 -31.52 -12.32 14.73
N ARG A 535 -30.19 -12.15 14.66
CA ARG A 535 -29.27 -13.00 13.88
C ARG A 535 -28.12 -13.53 14.72
N PHE A 536 -27.68 -14.78 14.50
CA PHE A 536 -26.55 -15.34 15.26
C PHE A 536 -25.81 -16.48 14.53
N LYS A 537 -24.51 -16.66 14.81
CA LYS A 537 -23.66 -17.77 14.31
C LYS A 537 -22.35 -17.95 15.10
N SER A 538 -21.77 -19.16 15.08
CA SER A 538 -20.38 -19.36 15.49
C SER A 538 -19.46 -19.07 14.30
N LEU A 539 -18.36 -18.34 14.52
CA LEU A 539 -17.40 -18.01 13.46
C LEU A 539 -16.36 -19.12 13.23
N ASN A 540 -16.19 -20.01 14.21
CA ASN A 540 -15.38 -21.21 14.05
C ASN A 540 -16.10 -22.44 14.61
N THR A 541 -16.93 -23.05 13.77
CA THR A 541 -17.72 -24.24 14.14
C THR A 541 -16.86 -25.46 14.53
N GLU A 542 -15.57 -25.47 14.18
CA GLU A 542 -14.58 -26.45 14.66
C GLU A 542 -14.20 -26.27 16.14
N GLY A 543 -14.35 -25.06 16.70
CA GLY A 543 -14.05 -24.75 18.11
C GLY A 543 -15.27 -24.71 19.04
N GLY A 544 -16.47 -24.45 18.53
CA GLY A 544 -17.72 -24.47 19.32
C GLY A 544 -18.97 -23.99 18.55
N GLU A 545 -20.16 -24.20 19.12
CA GLU A 545 -21.47 -23.83 18.54
C GLU A 545 -22.24 -22.81 19.39
N VAL A 546 -23.24 -22.14 18.81
CA VAL A 546 -24.09 -21.15 19.50
C VAL A 546 -25.59 -21.36 19.20
N THR A 547 -26.42 -21.32 20.23
CA THR A 547 -27.89 -21.34 20.14
C THR A 547 -28.50 -20.07 20.77
N ALA A 548 -29.76 -19.74 20.41
CA ALA A 548 -30.46 -18.57 20.95
C ALA A 548 -31.92 -18.88 21.33
N SER A 549 -32.44 -18.22 22.38
CA SER A 549 -33.83 -18.39 22.84
C SER A 549 -34.45 -17.07 23.28
N VAL A 550 -35.79 -16.99 23.17
CA VAL A 550 -36.64 -15.91 23.71
C VAL A 550 -37.69 -16.54 24.62
N ASP A 551 -37.79 -16.05 25.86
CA ASP A 551 -38.68 -16.61 26.90
C ASP A 551 -38.55 -18.14 27.08
N GLY A 552 -37.33 -18.67 26.89
CA GLY A 552 -37.03 -20.09 26.99
C GLY A 552 -37.37 -20.93 25.74
N ASN A 553 -37.93 -20.32 24.69
CA ASN A 553 -38.19 -20.99 23.41
C ASN A 553 -37.05 -20.70 22.42
N GLU A 554 -36.50 -21.74 21.81
CA GLU A 554 -35.43 -21.61 20.82
C GLU A 554 -35.92 -20.86 19.58
N ILE A 555 -35.13 -19.89 19.10
CA ILE A 555 -35.42 -19.12 17.90
C ILE A 555 -34.45 -19.49 16.79
N LYS A 556 -34.93 -19.47 15.54
CA LYS A 556 -34.06 -19.65 14.37
C LYS A 556 -33.33 -18.35 14.05
N ASN A 557 -32.21 -18.47 13.34
CA ASN A 557 -31.52 -17.32 12.77
C ASN A 557 -32.48 -16.52 11.86
N CYS A 558 -32.41 -15.18 11.93
CA CYS A 558 -33.31 -14.22 11.26
C CYS A 558 -34.76 -14.19 11.79
N ALA A 559 -35.01 -14.64 13.03
CA ALA A 559 -36.34 -14.54 13.63
C ALA A 559 -36.78 -13.08 13.82
N VAL A 560 -38.05 -12.80 13.54
CA VAL A 560 -38.72 -11.54 13.89
C VAL A 560 -39.22 -11.64 15.33
N VAL A 561 -38.76 -10.75 16.18
CA VAL A 561 -38.97 -10.75 17.63
C VAL A 561 -39.63 -9.43 18.05
N ALA A 562 -40.53 -9.50 19.03
CA ALA A 562 -41.21 -8.31 19.55
C ALA A 562 -40.21 -7.35 20.22
N LYS A 563 -40.49 -6.05 20.14
CA LYS A 563 -39.76 -5.02 20.88
C LYS A 563 -39.81 -5.29 22.39
N GLY A 564 -38.66 -5.18 23.05
CA GLY A 564 -38.50 -5.36 24.49
C GLY A 564 -38.29 -6.82 24.96
N ALA A 565 -38.18 -7.77 24.04
CA ALA A 565 -37.93 -9.17 24.38
C ALA A 565 -36.52 -9.38 24.96
N THR A 566 -36.37 -10.35 25.86
CA THR A 566 -35.07 -10.85 26.33
C THR A 566 -34.60 -12.00 25.45
N VAL A 567 -33.37 -11.92 24.93
CA VAL A 567 -32.74 -12.94 24.08
C VAL A 567 -31.51 -13.49 24.79
N VAL A 568 -31.43 -14.82 24.95
CA VAL A 568 -30.29 -15.51 25.59
C VAL A 568 -29.55 -16.34 24.55
N PHE A 569 -28.23 -16.16 24.47
CA PHE A 569 -27.31 -16.94 23.64
C PHE A 569 -26.47 -17.89 24.50
N ALA A 570 -26.32 -19.14 24.07
CA ALA A 570 -25.54 -20.16 24.77
C ALA A 570 -24.43 -20.72 23.87
N ALA A 571 -23.20 -20.73 24.37
CA ALA A 571 -22.02 -21.27 23.71
C ALA A 571 -21.75 -22.72 24.12
N HIS A 572 -21.34 -23.53 23.15
CA HIS A 572 -20.99 -24.94 23.33
C HIS A 572 -19.58 -25.20 22.79
N PRO A 573 -18.49 -24.87 23.52
CA PRO A 573 -17.12 -25.12 23.10
C PRO A 573 -16.81 -26.63 23.02
N LYS A 574 -16.02 -27.02 22.03
CA LYS A 574 -15.53 -28.41 21.86
C LYS A 574 -14.35 -28.70 22.80
N GLU A 575 -14.09 -29.99 23.05
CA GLU A 575 -13.00 -30.43 23.93
C GLU A 575 -11.64 -29.86 23.48
N GLY A 576 -10.86 -29.30 24.42
CA GLY A 576 -9.58 -28.63 24.14
C GLY A 576 -9.68 -27.14 23.77
N TYR A 577 -10.90 -26.62 23.63
CA TYR A 577 -11.17 -25.21 23.32
C TYR A 577 -11.85 -24.50 24.49
N VAL A 578 -11.71 -23.18 24.54
CA VAL A 578 -12.40 -22.27 25.47
C VAL A 578 -13.07 -21.14 24.70
N VAL A 579 -14.10 -20.50 25.27
CA VAL A 579 -14.67 -19.27 24.69
C VAL A 579 -13.58 -18.20 24.66
N ASP A 580 -13.27 -17.74 23.46
CA ASP A 580 -12.28 -16.71 23.23
C ASP A 580 -12.93 -15.33 23.32
N SER A 581 -14.04 -15.14 22.59
CA SER A 581 -14.80 -13.89 22.52
C SER A 581 -16.25 -14.06 22.01
N TRP A 582 -17.09 -13.11 22.40
CA TRP A 582 -18.43 -12.86 21.84
C TRP A 582 -18.41 -11.58 21.02
N LEU A 583 -19.20 -11.49 19.94
CA LEU A 583 -19.38 -10.26 19.17
C LEU A 583 -20.85 -9.87 19.09
N LEU A 584 -21.18 -8.60 19.36
CA LEU A 584 -22.50 -8.01 19.16
C LEU A 584 -22.40 -6.97 18.04
N ASN A 585 -23.22 -7.11 17.01
CA ASN A 585 -23.27 -6.24 15.83
C ASN A 585 -21.91 -6.05 15.12
N GLY A 586 -21.02 -7.02 15.27
CA GLY A 586 -19.66 -7.02 14.69
C GLY A 586 -18.58 -6.49 15.62
N GLU A 587 -18.93 -6.03 16.83
CA GLU A 587 -17.98 -5.56 17.84
C GLU A 587 -17.77 -6.58 18.94
N GLU A 588 -16.52 -6.76 19.37
CA GLU A 588 -16.16 -7.68 20.44
C GLU A 588 -16.70 -7.19 21.80
N VAL A 589 -17.37 -8.08 22.52
CA VAL A 589 -17.81 -7.86 23.91
C VAL A 589 -16.60 -8.10 24.82
N LYS A 590 -15.81 -7.05 25.05
CA LYS A 590 -14.56 -7.12 25.80
C LYS A 590 -14.72 -7.77 27.17
N GLY A 591 -13.88 -8.78 27.44
CA GLY A 591 -13.78 -9.45 28.73
C GLY A 591 -14.84 -10.53 28.98
N GLU A 592 -15.82 -10.71 28.09
CA GLU A 592 -16.83 -11.75 28.22
C GLU A 592 -16.33 -13.07 27.62
N LYS A 593 -16.07 -14.05 28.51
CA LYS A 593 -15.64 -15.41 28.16
C LYS A 593 -16.54 -16.49 28.76
N GLY A 594 -17.70 -16.09 29.27
CA GLY A 594 -18.71 -16.99 29.79
C GLY A 594 -19.37 -17.83 28.70
N LEU A 595 -19.97 -18.94 29.12
CA LEU A 595 -20.71 -19.84 28.22
C LEU A 595 -22.09 -19.29 27.80
N THR A 596 -22.49 -18.13 28.31
CA THR A 596 -23.79 -17.51 28.00
C THR A 596 -23.65 -16.01 27.83
N TYR A 597 -24.37 -15.44 26.87
CA TYR A 597 -24.49 -14.00 26.64
C TYR A 597 -25.97 -13.60 26.55
N THR A 598 -26.41 -12.59 27.30
CA THR A 598 -27.84 -12.24 27.43
C THR A 598 -28.11 -10.78 27.04
N ILE A 599 -29.16 -10.55 26.27
CA ILE A 599 -29.69 -9.22 25.92
C ILE A 599 -31.09 -9.10 26.54
N THR A 600 -31.26 -8.24 27.54
CA THR A 600 -32.48 -8.18 28.36
C THR A 600 -33.57 -7.22 27.84
N ASP A 601 -33.30 -6.46 26.77
CA ASP A 601 -34.22 -5.48 26.19
C ASP A 601 -33.90 -5.26 24.70
N LEU A 602 -34.56 -6.02 23.82
CA LEU A 602 -34.36 -5.91 22.37
C LEU A 602 -34.97 -4.62 21.82
N LYS A 603 -34.12 -3.63 21.55
CA LYS A 603 -34.50 -2.29 21.08
C LYS A 603 -34.38 -2.10 19.57
N GLU A 604 -33.63 -2.97 18.92
CA GLU A 604 -33.25 -2.87 17.52
C GLU A 604 -32.91 -4.25 16.96
N ASP A 605 -32.61 -4.31 15.65
CA ASP A 605 -32.10 -5.52 15.02
C ASP A 605 -30.68 -5.82 15.50
N ILE A 606 -30.38 -7.09 15.77
CA ILE A 606 -29.08 -7.49 16.34
C ILE A 606 -28.43 -8.66 15.59
N LYS A 607 -27.10 -8.74 15.65
CA LYS A 607 -26.24 -9.85 15.18
C LYS A 607 -25.33 -10.30 16.32
N VAL A 608 -25.29 -11.58 16.67
CA VAL A 608 -24.41 -12.12 17.72
C VAL A 608 -23.52 -13.25 17.22
N TRP A 609 -22.20 -13.14 17.39
CA TRP A 609 -21.23 -14.14 16.96
C TRP A 609 -20.37 -14.70 18.09
N LEU A 610 -19.90 -15.94 17.95
CA LEU A 610 -19.07 -16.67 18.92
C LEU A 610 -17.72 -17.10 18.32
N ILE A 611 -16.64 -16.99 19.10
CA ILE A 611 -15.28 -17.52 18.77
C ILE A 611 -14.77 -18.38 19.93
N CYS A 612 -14.19 -19.56 19.64
CA CYS A 612 -13.52 -20.43 20.62
C CYS A 612 -12.05 -20.72 20.24
N SER A 613 -11.09 -20.79 21.17
CA SER A 613 -9.64 -20.96 20.86
C SER A 613 -8.98 -22.11 21.65
N VAL A 614 -7.87 -22.65 21.14
CA VAL A 614 -7.10 -23.78 21.74
C VAL A 614 -6.33 -23.31 22.98
N LYS A 615 -6.28 -24.14 24.02
CA LYS A 615 -5.52 -23.88 25.26
C LYS A 615 -3.99 -24.07 25.06
N SER A 616 -3.13 -23.05 25.21
CA SER A 616 -1.65 -23.17 25.04
C SER A 616 -0.81 -22.75 26.27
N GLU A 617 0.34 -23.42 26.49
CA GLU A 617 1.39 -23.08 27.48
C GLU A 617 2.79 -23.17 26.79
N GLU A 618 3.56 -22.07 26.72
CA GLU A 618 4.91 -22.02 26.11
C GLU A 618 6.06 -21.98 27.16
N PRO A 619 7.26 -22.53 26.86
CA PRO A 619 8.44 -22.47 27.74
C PRO A 619 9.03 -21.04 27.92
N ALA A 620 9.79 -20.82 28.99
CA ALA A 620 10.34 -19.50 29.37
C ALA A 620 11.57 -19.08 28.53
N SER A 621 11.65 -17.80 28.14
CA SER A 621 12.76 -17.26 27.32
C SER A 621 14.03 -16.95 28.12
N LYS A 622 15.20 -17.00 27.47
CA LYS A 622 16.52 -16.65 28.05
C LYS A 622 16.96 -15.23 27.65
N PRO A 623 17.67 -14.48 28.51
CA PRO A 623 18.17 -13.14 28.18
C PRO A 623 19.40 -13.19 27.27
N GLU A 624 19.46 -12.28 26.30
CA GLU A 624 20.63 -12.02 25.45
C GLU A 624 21.46 -10.87 26.02
N ILE A 625 22.69 -11.16 26.46
CA ILE A 625 23.57 -10.21 27.13
C ILE A 625 24.93 -10.17 26.44
N LYS A 626 25.43 -8.97 26.12
CA LYS A 626 26.74 -8.75 25.52
C LYS A 626 27.43 -7.55 26.14
N ASN A 627 28.63 -7.74 26.69
CA ASN A 627 29.44 -6.65 27.27
C ASN A 627 28.67 -5.79 28.29
N GLY A 628 27.79 -6.40 29.08
CA GLY A 628 26.95 -5.70 30.06
C GLY A 628 25.68 -5.05 29.49
N HIS A 629 25.41 -5.18 28.19
CA HIS A 629 24.16 -4.76 27.57
C HIS A 629 23.16 -5.90 27.54
N LEU A 630 21.96 -5.68 28.08
CA LEU A 630 20.80 -6.53 27.85
C LEU A 630 20.17 -6.12 26.50
N ILE A 631 20.37 -6.96 25.49
CA ILE A 631 19.95 -6.70 24.10
C ILE A 631 18.48 -7.09 23.90
N SER A 632 18.09 -8.27 24.38
CA SER A 632 16.73 -8.80 24.21
C SER A 632 16.39 -9.84 25.28
N TRP A 633 15.18 -9.79 25.83
CA TRP A 633 14.65 -10.78 26.77
C TRP A 633 13.12 -10.72 26.88
N GLN A 634 12.45 -11.88 26.93
CA GLN A 634 11.00 -12.02 27.08
C GLN A 634 10.64 -12.76 28.39
N PRO A 635 10.88 -12.17 29.56
CA PRO A 635 10.56 -12.82 30.84
C PRO A 635 9.05 -13.02 31.03
N LYS A 636 8.68 -13.97 31.90
CA LYS A 636 7.31 -14.21 32.37
C LYS A 636 7.22 -13.97 33.88
N GLY A 637 6.08 -13.44 34.34
CA GLY A 637 5.84 -13.17 35.76
C GLY A 637 6.76 -12.07 36.29
N LYS A 638 7.29 -12.24 37.49
CA LYS A 638 8.22 -11.28 38.11
C LYS A 638 9.65 -11.54 37.64
N ALA A 639 10.33 -10.50 37.17
CA ALA A 639 11.67 -10.58 36.64
C ALA A 639 12.64 -9.59 37.31
N VAL A 640 13.90 -9.99 37.37
CA VAL A 640 15.01 -9.17 37.86
C VAL A 640 16.02 -9.02 36.73
N THR A 641 16.65 -7.86 36.64
CA THR A 641 17.74 -7.63 35.67
C THR A 641 18.84 -8.69 35.89
N PRO A 642 19.27 -9.42 34.84
CA PRO A 642 20.28 -10.46 34.99
C PRO A 642 21.63 -9.95 35.53
N ASP A 643 22.40 -10.85 36.15
CA ASP A 643 23.75 -10.54 36.64
C ASP A 643 24.67 -10.05 35.52
N GLY A 644 25.47 -9.03 35.84
CA GLY A 644 26.44 -8.44 34.89
C GLY A 644 25.86 -7.43 33.91
N VAL A 645 24.55 -7.17 33.94
CA VAL A 645 23.92 -6.12 33.14
C VAL A 645 24.17 -4.74 33.76
N GLU A 646 24.71 -3.83 32.96
CA GLU A 646 24.93 -2.41 33.28
C GLU A 646 24.07 -1.49 32.39
N TYR A 647 23.64 -1.97 31.22
CA TYR A 647 22.89 -1.20 30.22
C TYR A 647 21.70 -2.03 29.73
N ILE A 648 20.51 -1.44 29.68
CA ILE A 648 19.33 -2.07 29.05
C ILE A 648 19.08 -1.35 27.74
N ASP A 649 19.22 -2.06 26.62
CA ASP A 649 19.16 -1.45 25.29
C ASP A 649 17.73 -1.09 24.88
N ASN A 650 17.61 -0.28 23.82
CA ASN A 650 16.32 0.09 23.25
C ASN A 650 15.50 -1.16 22.91
N ASN A 651 14.21 -1.17 23.24
CA ASN A 651 13.30 -2.30 23.01
C ASN A 651 13.71 -3.65 23.64
N ALA A 652 14.68 -3.69 24.57
CA ALA A 652 15.21 -4.97 25.09
C ALA A 652 14.17 -5.89 25.76
N LEU A 653 13.05 -5.37 26.26
CA LEU A 653 11.95 -6.15 26.82
C LEU A 653 10.64 -5.99 26.03
N GLN A 654 10.68 -5.40 24.84
CA GLN A 654 9.50 -5.11 24.03
C GLN A 654 8.66 -6.38 23.82
N ALA A 655 7.33 -6.30 23.98
CA ALA A 655 6.38 -7.40 23.81
C ALA A 655 6.49 -8.55 24.82
N SER A 656 7.12 -8.31 25.99
CA SER A 656 7.06 -9.22 27.15
C SER A 656 5.67 -9.17 27.80
N THR A 657 4.65 -9.64 27.08
CA THR A 657 3.23 -9.50 27.48
C THR A 657 2.87 -10.24 28.76
N ALA A 658 3.70 -11.19 29.21
CA ALA A 658 3.54 -11.93 30.45
C ALA A 658 4.38 -11.40 31.62
N LEU A 659 5.17 -10.33 31.42
CA LEU A 659 5.96 -9.71 32.48
C LEU A 659 5.04 -8.92 33.42
N GLU A 660 5.05 -9.25 34.71
CA GLU A 660 4.20 -8.63 35.74
C GLU A 660 4.91 -7.48 36.50
N SER A 661 6.20 -7.67 36.81
CA SER A 661 7.04 -6.70 37.52
C SER A 661 8.50 -6.82 37.08
N PHE A 662 9.22 -5.70 36.99
CA PHE A 662 10.65 -5.71 36.62
C PHE A 662 11.52 -5.00 37.68
N HIS A 663 12.53 -5.70 38.20
CA HIS A 663 13.47 -5.16 39.19
C HIS A 663 14.80 -4.75 38.55
N ILE A 664 15.17 -3.49 38.70
CA ILE A 664 16.43 -2.90 38.25
C ILE A 664 17.46 -3.02 39.37
N THR A 665 18.54 -3.75 39.11
CA THR A 665 19.62 -4.00 40.08
C THR A 665 20.53 -2.78 40.23
N LYS A 666 21.38 -2.77 41.26
CA LYS A 666 22.31 -1.66 41.52
C LYS A 666 23.32 -1.35 40.42
N SER A 667 23.62 -2.34 39.56
CA SER A 667 24.64 -2.20 38.50
C SER A 667 24.13 -1.47 37.26
N VAL A 668 22.81 -1.32 37.09
CA VAL A 668 22.23 -0.71 35.88
C VAL A 668 22.44 0.80 35.88
N LYS A 669 23.17 1.29 34.88
CA LYS A 669 23.59 2.68 34.67
C LYS A 669 22.71 3.42 33.66
N SER A 670 22.19 2.71 32.67
CA SER A 670 21.35 3.28 31.61
C SER A 670 20.25 2.32 31.18
N ILE A 671 19.15 2.91 30.70
CA ILE A 671 17.98 2.22 30.18
C ILE A 671 17.59 2.95 28.90
N GLY A 672 17.40 2.22 27.80
CA GLY A 672 17.07 2.70 26.46
C GLY A 672 15.65 3.27 26.31
N GLU A 673 15.27 3.61 25.10
CA GLU A 673 13.91 4.01 24.70
C GLU A 673 13.03 2.77 24.46
N LEU A 674 11.72 2.90 24.72
CA LEU A 674 10.70 1.88 24.43
C LEU A 674 11.00 0.47 24.98
N VAL A 675 11.82 0.37 26.02
CA VAL A 675 12.24 -0.91 26.64
C VAL A 675 11.05 -1.80 26.98
N PHE A 676 9.96 -1.22 27.48
CA PHE A 676 8.76 -1.94 27.93
C PHE A 676 7.58 -1.82 26.94
N LEU A 677 7.81 -1.42 25.69
CA LEU A 677 6.73 -1.31 24.70
C LEU A 677 5.98 -2.65 24.59
N PHE A 678 4.65 -2.64 24.56
CA PHE A 678 3.79 -3.85 24.56
C PHE A 678 3.91 -4.78 25.79
N CYS A 679 4.53 -4.38 26.90
CA CYS A 679 4.52 -5.14 28.16
C CYS A 679 3.18 -4.96 28.90
N THR A 680 2.10 -5.49 28.35
CA THR A 680 0.71 -5.19 28.75
C THR A 680 0.32 -5.67 30.15
N GLN A 681 1.09 -6.55 30.79
CA GLN A 681 0.88 -7.00 32.18
C GLN A 681 1.84 -6.37 33.19
N LEU A 682 2.78 -5.52 32.75
CA LEU A 682 3.79 -4.94 33.63
C LEU A 682 3.16 -3.82 34.48
N THR A 683 2.96 -4.10 35.77
CA THR A 683 2.26 -3.19 36.70
C THR A 683 3.20 -2.30 37.52
N GLU A 684 4.44 -2.74 37.72
CA GLU A 684 5.44 -2.02 38.53
C GLU A 684 6.88 -2.23 38.04
N ILE A 685 7.67 -1.17 38.15
CA ILE A 685 9.13 -1.19 38.00
C ILE A 685 9.74 -0.82 39.34
N THR A 686 10.58 -1.70 39.89
CA THR A 686 11.27 -1.49 41.16
C THR A 686 12.76 -1.31 40.94
N VAL A 687 13.44 -0.61 41.86
CA VAL A 687 14.87 -0.32 41.76
C VAL A 687 15.55 -0.65 43.07
N ASP A 688 16.70 -1.30 42.99
CA ASP A 688 17.60 -1.53 44.13
C ASP A 688 17.94 -0.18 44.83
N PRO A 689 17.82 -0.08 46.16
CA PRO A 689 18.14 1.16 46.89
C PRO A 689 19.57 1.66 46.66
N GLU A 690 20.53 0.76 46.41
CA GLU A 690 21.94 1.07 46.12
C GLU A 690 22.19 1.55 44.69
N ASN A 691 21.19 1.49 43.79
CA ASN A 691 21.35 1.99 42.42
C ASN A 691 21.60 3.52 42.45
N GLU A 692 22.66 3.98 41.80
CA GLU A 692 23.08 5.39 41.82
C GLU A 692 22.37 6.26 40.75
N TYR A 693 21.68 5.65 39.79
CA TYR A 693 21.17 6.30 38.57
C TYR A 693 19.63 6.42 38.53
N PHE A 694 18.93 5.49 39.17
CA PHE A 694 17.48 5.37 39.12
C PHE A 694 16.83 5.23 40.49
N THR A 695 15.54 5.50 40.55
CA THR A 695 14.68 5.20 41.69
C THR A 695 13.27 4.88 41.22
N SER A 696 12.52 4.13 42.02
CA SER A 696 11.10 3.89 41.79
C SER A 696 10.27 4.78 42.71
N VAL A 697 9.30 5.49 42.14
CA VAL A 697 8.31 6.26 42.89
C VAL A 697 6.96 5.67 42.55
N ASP A 698 6.32 5.02 43.53
CA ASP A 698 5.03 4.35 43.34
C ASP A 698 5.04 3.42 42.12
N GLY A 699 6.06 2.57 41.98
CA GLY A 699 6.18 1.61 40.87
C GLY A 699 6.51 2.22 39.50
N VAL A 700 6.69 3.55 39.40
CA VAL A 700 7.10 4.26 38.18
C VAL A 700 8.59 4.60 38.25
N LEU A 701 9.31 4.42 37.14
CA LEU A 701 10.74 4.61 37.10
C LEU A 701 11.11 6.09 36.88
N TYR A 702 11.96 6.61 37.76
CA TYR A 702 12.53 7.95 37.68
C TYR A 702 14.06 7.90 37.71
N SER A 703 14.71 8.97 37.24
CA SER A 703 16.11 9.25 37.57
C SER A 703 16.30 9.33 39.09
N LYS A 704 17.51 9.06 39.59
CA LYS A 704 17.80 9.02 41.03
C LYS A 704 17.39 10.30 41.76
N ASP A 705 17.62 11.45 41.13
CA ASP A 705 17.27 12.78 41.60
C ASP A 705 15.78 13.15 41.42
N LYS A 706 14.99 12.26 40.81
CA LYS A 706 13.56 12.41 40.53
C LYS A 706 13.21 13.58 39.60
N THR A 707 14.15 14.01 38.77
CA THR A 707 13.95 15.11 37.80
C THR A 707 13.47 14.62 36.43
N ARG A 708 13.62 13.33 36.11
CA ARG A 708 13.18 12.76 34.82
C ARG A 708 12.37 11.48 35.01
N LEU A 709 11.15 11.44 34.43
CA LEU A 709 10.35 10.20 34.33
C LEU A 709 10.97 9.33 33.23
N MET A 710 11.43 8.13 33.59
CA MET A 710 12.19 7.27 32.69
C MET A 710 11.32 6.22 31.99
N ALA A 711 10.37 5.61 32.70
CA ALA A 711 9.44 4.64 32.13
C ALA A 711 8.19 4.47 33.01
N TYR A 712 7.03 4.35 32.39
CA TYR A 712 5.77 4.01 33.03
C TYR A 712 5.38 2.54 32.73
N PRO A 713 4.96 1.75 33.74
CA PRO A 713 4.53 0.35 33.54
C PRO A 713 3.22 0.26 32.70
N PRO A 714 3.22 -0.34 31.49
CA PRO A 714 2.04 -0.31 30.61
C PRO A 714 0.81 -1.06 31.13
N GLY A 715 1.00 -2.07 32.00
CA GLY A 715 -0.07 -2.85 32.62
C GLY A 715 -0.63 -2.23 33.90
N ARG A 716 -0.11 -1.09 34.36
CA ARG A 716 -0.60 -0.42 35.57
C ARG A 716 -2.04 0.03 35.39
N SER A 717 -2.91 -0.30 36.36
CA SER A 717 -4.31 0.11 36.37
C SER A 717 -4.47 1.60 36.70
N GLY A 718 -5.41 2.27 36.05
CA GLY A 718 -5.76 3.66 36.31
C GLY A 718 -5.84 4.48 35.03
N ASP A 719 -6.85 5.34 34.94
CA ASP A 719 -7.09 6.22 33.80
C ASP A 719 -6.27 7.52 33.85
N SER A 720 -5.69 7.85 35.01
CA SER A 720 -4.81 9.00 35.17
C SER A 720 -3.61 8.75 36.07
N TYR A 721 -2.52 9.47 35.80
CA TYR A 721 -1.29 9.47 36.60
C TYR A 721 -0.83 10.90 36.88
N GLU A 722 -0.51 11.22 38.14
CA GLU A 722 0.04 12.51 38.54
C GLU A 722 1.59 12.48 38.53
N ILE A 723 2.19 13.27 37.65
CA ILE A 723 3.64 13.43 37.59
C ILE A 723 4.10 14.28 38.78
N ILE A 724 5.08 13.76 39.54
CA ILE A 724 5.60 14.38 40.76
C ILE A 724 6.15 15.80 40.56
N GLN A 725 6.13 16.58 41.64
CA GLN A 725 6.51 18.00 41.62
C GLN A 725 7.96 18.26 41.15
N SER A 726 8.90 17.36 41.50
CA SER A 726 10.33 17.49 41.17
C SER A 726 10.67 17.18 39.72
N ALA A 727 9.78 16.52 38.98
CA ALA A 727 10.05 16.11 37.60
C ALA A 727 10.08 17.33 36.67
N THR A 728 11.19 17.55 35.99
CA THR A 728 11.40 18.65 35.05
C THR A 728 11.33 18.20 33.59
N SER A 729 11.46 16.90 33.33
CA SER A 729 11.42 16.32 31.98
C SER A 729 10.88 14.89 32.00
N ILE A 730 10.59 14.37 30.81
CA ILE A 730 10.29 12.95 30.62
C ILE A 730 11.24 12.36 29.57
N LYS A 731 11.50 11.07 29.66
CA LYS A 731 12.18 10.35 28.58
C LYS A 731 11.20 10.17 27.41
N PRO A 732 11.62 10.40 26.14
CA PRO A 732 10.78 10.11 24.99
C PRO A 732 10.26 8.67 25.04
N GLY A 733 8.96 8.50 24.79
CA GLY A 733 8.33 7.19 24.80
C GLY A 733 7.99 6.63 26.19
N ALA A 734 8.30 7.32 27.28
CA ALA A 734 8.10 6.80 28.64
C ALA A 734 6.64 6.51 29.01
N LEU A 735 5.68 7.11 28.29
CA LEU A 735 4.24 6.97 28.49
C LEU A 735 3.52 6.39 27.24
N THR A 736 4.27 5.92 26.23
CA THR A 736 3.71 5.48 24.95
C THR A 736 3.06 4.11 25.08
N LEU A 737 1.90 3.94 24.41
CA LEU A 737 1.16 2.68 24.32
C LEU A 737 0.79 2.07 25.69
N VAL A 738 0.28 2.90 26.60
CA VAL A 738 -0.25 2.49 27.91
C VAL A 738 -1.77 2.36 27.79
N PRO A 739 -2.35 1.14 27.69
CA PRO A 739 -3.75 0.96 27.30
C PRO A 739 -4.78 1.49 28.30
N SER A 740 -4.42 1.55 29.57
CA SER A 740 -5.27 2.04 30.67
C SER A 740 -5.22 3.56 30.84
N LEU A 741 -4.13 4.22 30.43
CA LEU A 741 -3.86 5.61 30.78
C LEU A 741 -4.53 6.56 29.78
N LEU A 742 -5.62 7.18 30.21
CA LEU A 742 -6.41 8.12 29.41
C LEU A 742 -5.84 9.55 29.44
N GLY A 743 -4.91 9.85 30.35
CA GLY A 743 -4.15 11.10 30.38
C GLY A 743 -3.35 11.29 31.66
N VAL A 744 -2.48 12.31 31.70
CA VAL A 744 -1.68 12.64 32.88
C VAL A 744 -2.10 13.96 33.52
N THR A 745 -1.76 14.11 34.80
CA THR A 745 -1.77 15.39 35.53
C THR A 745 -0.35 15.71 36.03
N VAL A 746 -0.13 16.93 36.49
CA VAL A 746 1.16 17.36 37.04
C VAL A 746 0.92 17.95 38.42
N ALA A 747 1.68 17.50 39.42
CA ALA A 747 1.56 17.91 40.80
C ALA A 747 1.65 19.45 40.96
N LYS A 748 0.87 19.98 41.90
CA LYS A 748 0.84 21.42 42.19
C LYS A 748 2.23 21.93 42.54
N GLY A 749 2.63 23.03 41.91
CA GLY A 749 3.94 23.66 42.14
C GLY A 749 5.07 23.16 41.25
N ASN A 750 4.80 22.26 40.29
CA ASN A 750 5.77 21.93 39.25
C ASN A 750 6.05 23.16 38.35
N THR A 751 7.33 23.47 38.14
CA THR A 751 7.79 24.67 37.44
C THR A 751 8.14 24.43 35.97
N ALA A 752 8.19 23.18 35.51
CA ALA A 752 8.75 22.79 34.22
C ALA A 752 7.76 22.07 33.30
N LEU A 753 6.75 21.39 33.87
CA LEU A 753 5.75 20.63 33.14
C LEU A 753 4.34 21.17 33.38
N ARG A 754 3.45 20.90 32.43
CA ARG A 754 2.02 21.22 32.52
C ARG A 754 1.19 20.18 31.79
N ALA A 755 0.10 19.74 32.39
CA ALA A 755 -0.90 18.92 31.71
C ALA A 755 -2.09 19.77 31.24
N SER A 756 -2.66 19.40 30.09
CA SER A 756 -3.90 19.97 29.56
C SER A 756 -4.67 18.88 28.82
N LYS A 757 -5.94 18.67 29.19
CA LYS A 757 -6.81 17.62 28.61
C LYS A 757 -6.14 16.22 28.58
N GLY A 758 -5.36 15.89 29.59
CA GLY A 758 -4.63 14.61 29.67
C GLY A 758 -3.32 14.54 28.89
N ALA A 759 -3.04 15.48 27.99
CA ALA A 759 -1.76 15.60 27.30
C ALA A 759 -0.73 16.36 28.16
N LEU A 760 0.55 16.02 27.99
CA LEU A 760 1.67 16.62 28.72
C LEU A 760 2.45 17.57 27.83
N TYR A 761 2.78 18.73 28.40
CA TYR A 761 3.53 19.78 27.75
C TYR A 761 4.66 20.28 28.66
N THR A 762 5.60 21.01 28.06
CA THR A 762 6.44 21.96 28.80
C THR A 762 5.58 23.03 29.47
N ARG A 763 6.11 23.68 30.52
CA ARG A 763 5.36 24.63 31.36
C ARG A 763 4.72 25.76 30.55
N ASN A 764 5.45 26.25 29.55
CA ASN A 764 5.04 27.32 28.65
C ASN A 764 4.09 26.85 27.52
N MET A 765 3.75 25.56 27.46
CA MET A 765 2.89 24.92 26.47
C MET A 765 3.46 24.92 25.04
N LEU A 766 4.74 25.26 24.85
CA LEU A 766 5.36 25.35 23.51
C LEU A 766 5.71 23.97 22.92
N GLU A 767 5.82 22.95 23.75
CA GLU A 767 6.24 21.61 23.33
C GLU A 767 5.31 20.53 23.89
N LEU A 768 4.79 19.68 23.01
CA LEU A 768 3.97 18.52 23.33
C LEU A 768 4.89 17.32 23.57
N LEU A 769 4.90 16.83 24.81
CA LEU A 769 5.77 15.74 25.26
C LEU A 769 5.06 14.39 25.23
N TYR A 770 3.74 14.36 25.40
CA TYR A 770 2.93 13.15 25.36
C TYR A 770 1.45 13.47 25.10
N TYR A 771 0.82 12.64 24.27
CA TYR A 771 -0.61 12.63 24.02
C TYR A 771 -1.15 11.19 24.19
N PRO A 772 -2.29 10.98 24.88
CA PRO A 772 -2.84 9.65 25.14
C PRO A 772 -3.24 8.89 23.86
N THR A 773 -2.95 7.57 23.80
CA THR A 773 -2.91 6.81 22.54
C THR A 773 -4.03 5.76 22.32
N ILE A 774 -4.88 5.43 23.32
CA ILE A 774 -6.02 4.48 23.18
C ILE A 774 -7.23 4.92 24.05
N PRO A 775 -8.48 4.51 23.71
CA PRO A 775 -9.57 5.40 23.35
C PRO A 775 -10.21 6.14 24.54
N GLN A 776 -10.34 7.46 24.38
CA GLN A 776 -11.50 8.17 24.91
C GLN A 776 -12.71 7.67 24.09
N ALA A 777 -13.33 6.55 24.47
CA ALA A 777 -14.48 6.01 23.76
C ALA A 777 -15.68 6.96 23.91
N GLY A 778 -15.81 7.89 22.96
CA GLY A 778 -16.86 8.89 22.89
C GLY A 778 -16.90 9.53 21.49
N PRO A 779 -18.05 10.04 21.03
CA PRO A 779 -18.16 10.71 19.74
C PRO A 779 -17.15 11.87 19.60
N GLY A 780 -16.35 11.88 18.54
CA GLY A 780 -15.44 12.99 18.18
C GLY A 780 -13.99 12.89 18.70
N THR A 781 -13.56 11.72 19.21
CA THR A 781 -12.19 11.51 19.74
C THR A 781 -11.20 10.91 18.73
N ASP A 782 -11.70 10.53 17.56
CA ASP A 782 -10.94 10.15 16.37
C ASP A 782 -10.28 11.35 15.66
N LYS A 783 -10.71 12.57 16.00
CA LYS A 783 -10.17 13.82 15.47
C LYS A 783 -9.57 14.65 16.58
N ILE A 784 -8.29 14.98 16.44
CA ILE A 784 -7.57 15.80 17.42
C ILE A 784 -7.34 17.19 16.84
N ALA A 785 -7.58 18.22 17.66
CA ALA A 785 -7.10 19.57 17.41
C ALA A 785 -6.12 19.96 18.51
N LEU A 786 -4.89 20.28 18.12
CA LEU A 786 -3.86 20.73 19.05
C LEU A 786 -4.03 22.22 19.38
N ASN A 787 -3.54 22.64 20.55
CA ASN A 787 -3.72 24.02 21.00
C ASN A 787 -2.84 24.99 20.19
N GLU A 788 -3.40 26.14 19.81
CA GLU A 788 -2.62 27.26 19.27
C GLU A 788 -1.55 27.73 20.26
N GLY A 789 -0.41 28.18 19.71
CA GLY A 789 0.80 28.52 20.46
C GLY A 789 1.77 27.35 20.68
N LEU A 790 1.40 26.11 20.31
CA LEU A 790 2.31 24.97 20.28
C LEU A 790 3.33 25.15 19.14
N GLU A 791 4.62 25.03 19.44
CA GLU A 791 5.71 25.19 18.46
C GLU A 791 6.38 23.86 18.08
N LYS A 792 6.32 22.85 18.96
CA LYS A 792 7.01 21.57 18.77
C LYS A 792 6.19 20.36 19.20
N ILE A 793 6.20 19.30 18.40
CA ILE A 793 5.83 17.94 18.82
C ILE A 793 7.11 17.15 19.06
N ALA A 794 7.34 16.74 20.31
CA ALA A 794 8.54 16.01 20.70
C ALA A 794 8.50 14.56 20.18
N ARG A 795 9.67 13.91 20.16
CA ARG A 795 9.81 12.48 19.83
C ARG A 795 8.83 11.61 20.62
N TYR A 796 8.05 10.78 19.92
CA TYR A 796 6.94 9.95 20.44
C TYR A 796 5.79 10.71 21.11
N GLY A 797 5.72 12.04 20.97
CA GLY A 797 4.71 12.87 21.61
C GLY A 797 3.28 12.56 21.16
N LEU A 798 3.08 12.05 19.95
CA LEU A 798 1.78 11.66 19.39
C LEU A 798 1.93 10.40 18.50
N ALA A 799 2.81 9.47 18.92
CA ALA A 799 3.06 8.21 18.24
C ALA A 799 2.19 7.07 18.81
N TYR A 800 2.03 5.97 18.05
CA TYR A 800 1.32 4.75 18.47
C TYR A 800 -0.17 4.95 18.81
N ASN A 801 -0.83 5.91 18.17
CA ASN A 801 -2.27 6.12 18.27
C ASN A 801 -3.02 5.29 17.21
N HIS A 802 -3.78 4.30 17.65
CA HIS A 802 -4.51 3.40 16.76
C HIS A 802 -5.95 3.85 16.47
N THR A 803 -6.39 4.99 17.00
CA THR A 803 -7.79 5.46 16.88
C THR A 803 -7.94 6.75 16.10
N VAL A 804 -6.89 7.58 16.08
CA VAL A 804 -6.92 8.90 15.45
C VAL A 804 -6.92 8.75 13.94
N THR A 805 -7.89 9.39 13.31
CA THR A 805 -8.05 9.43 11.85
C THR A 805 -7.65 10.78 11.28
N GLU A 806 -7.82 11.87 12.04
CA GLU A 806 -7.50 13.24 11.61
C GLU A 806 -6.80 14.03 12.72
N ILE A 807 -5.74 14.76 12.37
CA ILE A 807 -5.05 15.71 13.26
C ILE A 807 -5.09 17.10 12.65
N THR A 808 -5.62 18.06 13.40
CA THR A 808 -5.55 19.49 13.11
C THR A 808 -4.37 20.09 13.88
N LEU A 809 -3.34 20.49 13.15
CA LEU A 809 -2.14 21.13 13.65
C LEU A 809 -2.37 22.65 13.77
N PRO A 810 -1.75 23.32 14.76
CA PRO A 810 -1.88 24.76 14.94
C PRO A 810 -0.98 25.52 13.97
N ALA A 811 -1.32 26.78 13.70
CA ALA A 811 -0.54 27.66 12.84
C ALA A 811 0.92 27.77 13.31
N SER A 812 1.09 27.92 14.63
CA SER A 812 2.38 28.16 15.31
C SER A 812 3.35 26.98 15.31
N LEU A 813 2.94 25.80 14.84
CA LEU A 813 3.78 24.60 14.90
C LEU A 813 4.94 24.73 13.92
N LYS A 814 6.17 24.63 14.43
CA LYS A 814 7.41 24.76 13.65
C LYS A 814 8.13 23.42 13.45
N ILE A 815 8.07 22.53 14.43
CA ILE A 815 8.88 21.29 14.43
C ILE A 815 8.04 20.08 14.82
N ILE A 816 8.11 19.03 14.00
CA ILE A 816 7.74 17.67 14.39
C ILE A 816 9.04 16.89 14.51
N GLU A 817 9.44 16.51 15.72
CA GLU A 817 10.68 15.75 15.92
C GLU A 817 10.59 14.33 15.35
N GLY A 818 11.74 13.67 15.22
CA GLY A 818 11.79 12.30 14.72
C GLY A 818 10.93 11.35 15.56
N ASN A 819 10.17 10.47 14.90
CA ASN A 819 9.13 9.63 15.50
C ASN A 819 8.02 10.39 16.25
N GLY A 820 7.82 11.70 16.03
CA GLY A 820 6.80 12.49 16.74
C GLY A 820 5.37 12.00 16.52
N LEU A 821 5.07 11.51 15.31
CA LEU A 821 3.76 11.05 14.84
C LEU A 821 3.81 9.62 14.26
N SER A 822 4.78 8.78 14.65
CA SER A 822 4.93 7.46 14.03
C SER A 822 3.94 6.41 14.56
N ASN A 823 3.69 5.38 13.75
CA ASN A 823 2.86 4.22 14.08
C ASN A 823 1.40 4.59 14.42
N ASN A 824 0.82 5.50 13.64
CA ASN A 824 -0.59 5.86 13.67
C ASN A 824 -1.32 5.22 12.47
N PRO A 825 -1.62 3.91 12.50
CA PRO A 825 -2.04 3.15 11.32
C PRO A 825 -3.39 3.58 10.73
N ASN A 826 -4.23 4.30 11.48
CA ASN A 826 -5.54 4.78 11.04
C ASN A 826 -5.54 6.27 10.67
N LEU A 827 -4.42 6.97 10.85
CA LEU A 827 -4.29 8.39 10.50
C LEU A 827 -4.38 8.55 8.99
N ASN A 828 -5.46 9.18 8.53
CA ASN A 828 -5.71 9.42 7.11
C ASN A 828 -5.45 10.86 6.68
N ARG A 829 -5.43 11.80 7.64
CA ARG A 829 -5.31 13.22 7.33
C ARG A 829 -4.62 14.02 8.43
N VAL A 830 -3.70 14.88 8.01
CA VAL A 830 -3.13 15.97 8.81
C VAL A 830 -3.47 17.28 8.12
N LYS A 831 -4.04 18.24 8.86
CA LYS A 831 -4.54 19.50 8.30
C LYS A 831 -4.30 20.68 9.24
N TRP A 832 -4.55 21.88 8.73
CA TRP A 832 -4.69 23.12 9.48
C TRP A 832 -6.12 23.65 9.32
N GLU A 833 -6.53 24.58 10.19
CA GLU A 833 -7.83 25.26 10.05
C GLU A 833 -7.91 26.05 8.74
N GLU A 834 -9.13 26.22 8.22
CA GLU A 834 -9.35 26.91 6.94
C GLU A 834 -8.86 28.36 6.99
N GLY A 835 -8.05 28.77 6.01
CA GLY A 835 -7.47 30.12 5.94
C GLY A 835 -6.24 30.34 6.82
N VAL A 836 -5.75 29.31 7.53
CA VAL A 836 -4.52 29.37 8.33
C VAL A 836 -3.31 28.96 7.48
N GLU A 837 -2.28 29.81 7.48
CA GLU A 837 -0.99 29.49 6.88
C GLU A 837 -0.13 28.72 7.89
N ALA A 838 0.39 27.56 7.49
CA ALA A 838 1.23 26.73 8.34
C ALA A 838 2.63 27.35 8.49
N GLU A 839 3.18 27.40 9.71
CA GLU A 839 4.57 27.81 9.98
C GLU A 839 5.53 26.60 10.12
N LEU A 840 5.09 25.39 9.76
CA LEU A 840 5.88 24.18 9.95
C LEU A 840 7.17 24.24 9.11
N GLU A 841 8.32 24.12 9.78
CA GLU A 841 9.65 24.24 9.19
C GLU A 841 10.38 22.89 9.09
N GLU A 842 10.14 21.96 10.02
CA GLU A 842 10.88 20.69 10.09
C GLU A 842 9.97 19.49 10.41
N ILE A 843 10.11 18.44 9.60
CA ILE A 843 9.64 17.08 9.88
C ILE A 843 10.89 16.22 10.11
N GLY A 844 11.02 15.66 11.30
CA GLY A 844 12.16 14.85 11.70
C GLY A 844 12.14 13.41 11.17
N ASP A 845 13.18 12.66 11.51
CA ASP A 845 13.38 11.31 10.99
C ASP A 845 12.28 10.35 11.45
N SER A 846 11.73 9.55 10.52
CA SER A 846 10.65 8.61 10.81
C SER A 846 9.42 9.25 11.48
N ALA A 847 9.21 10.57 11.33
CA ALA A 847 8.14 11.29 12.01
C ALA A 847 6.74 10.73 11.72
N PHE A 848 6.50 10.18 10.53
CA PHE A 848 5.26 9.54 10.09
C PHE A 848 5.45 8.05 9.75
N TYR A 849 6.42 7.37 10.37
CA TYR A 849 6.74 5.97 10.05
C TYR A 849 5.53 5.05 10.30
N ARG A 850 5.09 4.30 9.27
CA ARG A 850 3.94 3.36 9.29
C ARG A 850 2.54 3.98 9.51
N ASP A 851 2.31 5.20 9.04
CA ASP A 851 0.98 5.84 9.07
C ASP A 851 0.17 5.50 7.80
N GLY A 852 -0.09 4.21 7.59
CA GLY A 852 -0.45 3.63 6.29
C GLY A 852 -1.71 4.16 5.58
N GLN A 853 -2.56 4.96 6.23
CA GLN A 853 -3.80 5.50 5.65
C GLN A 853 -3.66 6.95 5.15
N LEU A 854 -2.53 7.62 5.39
CA LEU A 854 -2.32 8.99 4.94
C LEU A 854 -2.34 9.07 3.40
N VAL A 855 -3.27 9.83 2.84
CA VAL A 855 -3.46 9.91 1.37
C VAL A 855 -2.71 11.10 0.75
N VAL A 856 -2.73 12.25 1.42
CA VAL A 856 -2.13 13.49 0.92
C VAL A 856 -1.40 14.20 2.06
N PHE A 857 -0.17 14.64 1.79
CA PHE A 857 0.52 15.61 2.64
C PHE A 857 0.52 16.97 1.94
N GLN A 858 -0.25 17.92 2.48
CA GLN A 858 -0.51 19.21 1.84
C GLN A 858 0.77 20.03 1.61
N HIS A 859 0.74 20.94 0.64
CA HIS A 859 1.84 21.88 0.41
C HIS A 859 2.01 22.84 1.60
N ILE A 860 3.23 22.89 2.15
CA ILE A 860 3.60 23.77 3.27
C ILE A 860 4.78 24.63 2.82
N PRO A 861 4.58 25.88 2.38
CA PRO A 861 5.66 26.70 1.83
C PRO A 861 6.82 26.97 2.81
N SER A 862 6.52 26.99 4.11
CA SER A 862 7.51 27.21 5.18
C SER A 862 8.42 26.01 5.46
N LEU A 863 8.09 24.82 4.95
CA LEU A 863 8.78 23.59 5.30
C LEU A 863 10.17 23.55 4.64
N LYS A 864 11.20 23.44 5.49
CA LYS A 864 12.63 23.49 5.14
C LYS A 864 13.28 22.11 5.14
N LYS A 865 12.74 21.14 5.89
CA LYS A 865 13.35 19.81 6.07
C LYS A 865 12.31 18.71 6.21
N ILE A 866 12.53 17.62 5.47
CA ILE A 866 11.90 16.31 5.64
C ILE A 866 13.01 15.31 6.03
N GLY A 867 12.90 14.69 7.20
CA GLY A 867 13.92 13.82 7.76
C GLY A 867 14.04 12.45 7.07
N ALA A 868 15.07 11.69 7.46
CA ALA A 868 15.31 10.35 6.97
C ALA A 868 14.17 9.41 7.36
N GLY A 869 13.67 8.65 6.40
CA GLY A 869 12.58 7.70 6.62
C GLY A 869 11.25 8.32 7.06
N ALA A 870 11.06 9.65 6.93
CA ALA A 870 9.93 10.38 7.49
C ALA A 870 8.57 9.74 7.20
N PHE A 871 8.32 9.28 5.97
CA PHE A 871 7.06 8.67 5.53
C PHE A 871 7.19 7.19 5.18
N VAL A 872 8.20 6.48 5.67
CA VAL A 872 8.39 5.05 5.35
C VAL A 872 7.11 4.24 5.63
N LYS A 873 6.71 3.40 4.67
CA LYS A 873 5.50 2.56 4.73
C LYS A 873 4.17 3.33 4.86
N ASN A 874 4.11 4.55 4.35
CA ASN A 874 2.83 5.24 4.11
C ASN A 874 2.24 4.77 2.78
N SER A 875 1.74 3.53 2.76
CA SER A 875 1.44 2.83 1.50
C SER A 875 0.30 3.46 0.67
N ASN A 876 -0.58 4.24 1.28
CA ASN A 876 -1.68 4.96 0.59
C ASN A 876 -1.34 6.39 0.16
N LEU A 877 -0.13 6.89 0.45
CA LEU A 877 0.28 8.24 0.10
C LEU A 877 0.32 8.39 -1.42
N LEU A 878 -0.59 9.19 -1.97
CA LEU A 878 -0.81 9.35 -3.40
C LEU A 878 -0.06 10.57 -3.96
N GLU A 879 -0.04 11.65 -3.19
CA GLU A 879 0.45 12.97 -3.59
C GLU A 879 1.39 13.56 -2.54
N VAL A 880 2.54 14.07 -2.99
CA VAL A 880 3.58 14.67 -2.15
C VAL A 880 3.99 16.04 -2.69
N HIS A 881 4.07 17.04 -1.81
CA HIS A 881 4.56 18.39 -2.13
C HIS A 881 5.88 18.69 -1.42
N ILE A 882 6.89 19.08 -2.19
CA ILE A 882 8.27 19.34 -1.74
C ILE A 882 8.61 20.81 -2.00
N PRO A 883 8.51 21.68 -0.98
CA PRO A 883 8.72 23.12 -1.13
C PRO A 883 10.09 23.50 -1.66
N SER A 884 10.20 24.73 -2.16
CA SER A 884 11.45 25.24 -2.71
C SER A 884 12.52 25.33 -1.62
N GLY A 885 13.67 24.72 -1.83
CA GLY A 885 14.77 24.70 -0.86
C GLY A 885 14.60 23.71 0.31
N CYS A 886 13.55 22.89 0.31
CA CYS A 886 13.37 21.84 1.31
C CYS A 886 14.40 20.72 1.13
N THR A 887 15.09 20.34 2.21
CA THR A 887 15.95 19.15 2.23
C THR A 887 15.11 17.89 2.49
N ILE A 888 15.57 16.75 1.97
CA ILE A 888 14.87 15.46 2.11
C ILE A 888 15.92 14.43 2.51
N GLY A 889 15.71 13.75 3.64
CA GLY A 889 16.59 12.72 4.15
C GLY A 889 16.43 11.38 3.43
N ASP A 890 17.39 10.49 3.64
CA ASP A 890 17.42 9.15 3.03
C ASP A 890 16.13 8.37 3.30
N LYS A 891 15.68 7.61 2.30
CA LYS A 891 14.47 6.76 2.40
C LYS A 891 13.20 7.50 2.83
N ALA A 892 13.13 8.84 2.71
CA ALA A 892 12.01 9.63 3.20
C ALA A 892 10.63 9.11 2.74
N PHE A 893 10.52 8.54 1.53
CA PHE A 893 9.30 7.97 0.98
C PHE A 893 9.45 6.49 0.56
N LEU A 894 10.34 5.74 1.22
CA LEU A 894 10.53 4.30 0.98
C LEU A 894 9.25 3.52 1.32
N ASP A 895 8.85 2.60 0.44
CA ASP A 895 7.63 1.79 0.58
C ASP A 895 6.31 2.62 0.64
N CYS A 896 6.32 3.85 0.11
CA CYS A 896 5.11 4.62 -0.20
C CYS A 896 4.49 4.14 -1.52
N LEU A 897 3.89 2.96 -1.48
CA LEU A 897 3.54 2.16 -2.66
C LEU A 897 2.63 2.88 -3.69
N ALA A 898 1.72 3.73 -3.22
CA ALA A 898 0.68 4.37 -4.03
C ALA A 898 1.04 5.74 -4.65
N ILE A 899 2.26 6.27 -4.46
CA ILE A 899 2.62 7.59 -4.98
C ILE A 899 2.41 7.65 -6.50
N GLN A 900 1.60 8.59 -6.96
CA GLN A 900 1.36 8.89 -8.38
C GLN A 900 1.76 10.32 -8.76
N HIS A 901 1.78 11.25 -7.80
CA HIS A 901 2.09 12.65 -8.05
C HIS A 901 3.14 13.17 -7.06
N VAL A 902 4.23 13.71 -7.60
CA VAL A 902 5.26 14.39 -6.81
C VAL A 902 5.42 15.80 -7.35
N TYR A 903 5.18 16.80 -6.51
CA TYR A 903 5.34 18.21 -6.82
C TYR A 903 6.62 18.73 -6.19
N SER A 904 7.60 19.12 -7.02
CA SER A 904 8.82 19.76 -6.52
C SER A 904 8.92 21.21 -7.00
N TYR A 905 8.99 22.13 -6.03
CA TYR A 905 8.96 23.58 -6.27
C TYR A 905 10.37 24.20 -6.38
N SER A 906 11.42 23.36 -6.37
CA SER A 906 12.80 23.82 -6.50
C SER A 906 13.26 23.81 -7.97
N MET A 907 13.89 24.90 -8.41
CA MET A 907 14.52 24.98 -9.74
C MET A 907 15.71 24.02 -9.88
N ASN A 908 16.42 23.79 -8.78
CA ASN A 908 17.45 22.76 -8.66
C ASN A 908 16.87 21.59 -7.85
N PRO A 909 17.01 20.34 -8.31
CA PRO A 909 16.56 19.18 -7.55
C PRO A 909 17.19 19.16 -6.16
N PRO A 910 16.39 18.98 -5.08
CA PRO A 910 16.92 18.66 -3.77
C PRO A 910 17.83 17.43 -3.85
N VAL A 911 18.95 17.44 -3.13
CA VAL A 911 19.81 16.26 -3.04
C VAL A 911 19.06 15.20 -2.24
N VAL A 912 18.89 14.02 -2.83
CA VAL A 912 18.24 12.86 -2.21
C VAL A 912 19.02 11.60 -2.55
N ALA A 913 19.01 10.61 -1.66
CA ALA A 913 19.48 9.27 -1.98
C ALA A 913 18.55 8.58 -3.01
N ASP A 914 19.10 7.67 -3.80
CA ASP A 914 18.35 6.91 -4.81
C ASP A 914 17.19 6.10 -4.23
N ASP A 915 17.25 5.77 -2.94
CA ASP A 915 16.21 5.01 -2.26
C ASP A 915 15.11 5.88 -1.64
N ALA A 916 15.18 7.21 -1.75
CA ALA A 916 14.18 8.13 -1.23
C ALA A 916 12.75 7.81 -1.72
N PHE A 917 12.62 7.34 -2.97
CA PHE A 917 11.35 6.98 -3.62
C PHE A 917 11.28 5.49 -4.02
N LYS A 918 12.06 4.63 -3.36
CA LYS A 918 12.12 3.20 -3.69
C LYS A 918 10.84 2.45 -3.29
N SER A 919 10.52 1.40 -4.04
CA SER A 919 9.36 0.52 -3.87
C SER A 919 7.99 1.13 -4.25
N ILE A 920 7.94 2.29 -4.93
CA ILE A 920 6.70 2.82 -5.51
C ILE A 920 6.25 1.90 -6.67
N TYR A 921 5.02 1.38 -6.62
CA TYR A 921 4.53 0.38 -7.59
C TYR A 921 4.49 0.88 -9.03
N TYR A 922 4.18 2.16 -9.20
CA TYR A 922 4.01 2.77 -10.51
C TYR A 922 5.03 3.88 -10.76
N LEU A 923 6.25 3.77 -10.23
CA LEU A 923 7.26 4.85 -10.29
C LEU A 923 7.49 5.39 -11.72
N GLU A 924 7.51 4.52 -12.73
CA GLU A 924 7.67 4.94 -14.13
C GLU A 924 6.44 5.67 -14.69
N SER A 925 5.27 5.43 -14.10
CA SER A 925 4.01 6.09 -14.45
C SER A 925 3.65 7.27 -13.53
N ALA A 926 4.33 7.41 -12.40
CA ALA A 926 4.19 8.55 -11.50
C ALA A 926 4.68 9.84 -12.20
N VAL A 927 3.94 10.93 -11.99
CA VAL A 927 4.18 12.21 -12.64
C VAL A 927 4.96 13.12 -11.70
N LEU A 928 6.16 13.51 -12.14
CA LEU A 928 6.94 14.55 -11.49
C LEU A 928 6.54 15.92 -12.07
N HIS A 929 5.94 16.75 -11.23
CA HIS A 929 5.52 18.11 -11.55
C HIS A 929 6.62 19.09 -11.17
N ILE A 930 7.27 19.68 -12.19
CA ILE A 930 8.46 20.52 -12.04
C ILE A 930 8.46 21.68 -13.04
N ASP A 931 9.23 22.72 -12.73
CA ASP A 931 9.38 23.84 -13.65
C ASP A 931 9.96 23.37 -14.99
N LYS A 932 9.43 23.89 -16.10
CA LYS A 932 9.90 23.52 -17.45
C LYS A 932 11.40 23.72 -17.65
N ASN A 933 12.02 24.69 -16.95
CA ASN A 933 13.45 24.94 -17.06
C ASN A 933 14.27 24.08 -16.11
N ALA A 934 13.63 23.40 -15.15
CA ALA A 934 14.28 22.51 -14.18
C ALA A 934 14.37 21.05 -14.68
N VAL A 935 13.58 20.67 -15.69
CA VAL A 935 13.47 19.29 -16.21
C VAL A 935 14.82 18.62 -16.45
N GLU A 936 15.73 19.30 -17.13
CA GLU A 936 17.03 18.74 -17.46
C GLU A 936 17.94 18.56 -16.24
N ALA A 937 17.71 19.32 -15.17
CA ALA A 937 18.39 19.11 -13.89
C ALA A 937 17.81 17.88 -13.17
N TYR A 938 16.47 17.76 -13.09
CA TYR A 938 15.81 16.61 -12.44
C TYR A 938 16.10 15.28 -13.12
N LYS A 939 16.17 15.25 -14.46
CA LYS A 939 16.54 14.05 -15.23
C LYS A 939 17.95 13.52 -14.90
N LYS A 940 18.83 14.38 -14.39
CA LYS A 940 20.23 14.05 -14.07
C LYS A 940 20.47 13.84 -12.58
N ALA A 941 19.56 14.31 -11.73
CA ALA A 941 19.73 14.25 -10.29
C ALA A 941 19.37 12.88 -9.73
N ASP A 942 20.15 12.45 -8.74
CA ASP A 942 19.97 11.18 -8.06
C ASP A 942 18.63 11.14 -7.30
N GLY A 943 18.02 9.97 -7.23
CA GLY A 943 16.64 9.75 -6.80
C GLY A 943 15.53 10.33 -7.69
N TRP A 944 15.76 11.45 -8.38
CA TRP A 944 14.76 12.12 -9.23
C TRP A 944 14.70 11.57 -10.66
N ARG A 945 15.84 11.14 -11.21
CA ARG A 945 15.97 10.58 -12.57
C ARG A 945 15.12 9.32 -12.83
N HIS A 946 14.55 8.73 -11.78
CA HIS A 946 13.68 7.57 -11.86
C HIS A 946 12.26 7.91 -12.35
N PHE A 947 11.78 9.14 -12.16
CA PHE A 947 10.50 9.60 -12.70
C PHE A 947 10.60 9.79 -14.22
N LYS A 948 9.83 8.99 -14.99
CA LYS A 948 9.88 9.05 -16.46
C LYS A 948 8.89 10.06 -17.04
N LYS A 949 7.77 10.29 -16.38
CA LYS A 949 6.77 11.29 -16.76
C LYS A 949 7.02 12.61 -16.05
N HIS A 950 7.20 13.66 -16.83
CA HIS A 950 7.35 15.03 -16.35
C HIS A 950 6.19 15.87 -16.86
N GLU A 951 5.48 16.52 -15.95
CA GLU A 951 4.55 17.59 -16.33
C GLU A 951 5.24 18.93 -16.08
N THR A 952 5.31 19.74 -17.15
CA THR A 952 6.10 20.96 -17.17
C THR A 952 5.20 22.18 -17.27
N GLY A 953 5.28 23.05 -16.28
CA GLY A 953 4.56 24.32 -16.18
C GLY A 953 5.32 25.23 -15.22
N THR A 954 4.93 26.51 -15.10
CA THR A 954 5.47 27.35 -14.03
C THR A 954 5.08 26.70 -12.69
N VAL A 955 6.05 26.12 -11.99
CA VAL A 955 5.85 25.64 -10.60
C VAL A 955 6.07 26.82 -9.64
N THR A 956 5.65 28.00 -10.04
CA THR A 956 5.31 29.10 -9.13
C THR A 956 3.91 28.76 -8.63
N ALA A 957 3.78 28.16 -7.45
CA ALA A 957 2.50 27.82 -6.83
C ALA A 957 1.34 27.76 -7.84
N ILE A 958 1.36 26.75 -8.74
CA ILE A 958 0.35 26.51 -9.77
C ILE A 958 0.13 27.71 -10.75
N GLY A 959 0.66 27.59 -11.99
CA GLY A 959 0.44 28.61 -13.01
C GLY A 959 0.38 28.11 -14.47
N SER A 960 -0.85 28.09 -15.01
CA SER A 960 -1.27 28.18 -16.42
C SER A 960 -0.83 27.08 -17.42
N ALA A 961 -1.78 26.23 -17.83
CA ALA A 961 -1.68 25.50 -19.09
C ALA A 961 -1.95 26.46 -20.26
N LYS A 962 -0.97 26.65 -21.15
CA LYS A 962 -1.22 27.12 -22.52
C LYS A 962 -1.84 25.97 -23.31
N ALA A 963 -2.93 26.24 -24.02
CA ALA A 963 -3.64 25.27 -24.84
C ALA A 963 -2.70 24.56 -25.84
N ALA A 964 -2.86 23.25 -25.99
CA ALA A 964 -2.37 22.53 -27.15
C ALA A 964 -3.06 23.08 -28.41
N ALA A 965 -2.32 23.18 -29.52
CA ALA A 965 -2.88 23.61 -30.79
C ALA A 965 -4.00 22.65 -31.22
N GLY A 966 -5.25 23.12 -31.19
CA GLY A 966 -6.42 22.38 -31.67
C GLY A 966 -7.73 22.53 -30.88
N SER A 967 -7.74 23.03 -29.64
CA SER A 967 -8.99 23.23 -28.87
C SER A 967 -9.61 24.61 -29.10
N ALA A 968 -10.92 24.67 -29.37
CA ALA A 968 -11.67 25.89 -29.65
C ALA A 968 -11.89 26.83 -28.43
N ILE A 969 -11.57 26.40 -27.20
CA ILE A 969 -11.78 27.18 -25.96
C ILE A 969 -10.49 27.87 -25.49
N ARG A 970 -10.57 29.15 -25.11
CA ARG A 970 -9.49 29.99 -24.53
C ARG A 970 -9.86 30.50 -23.14
N VAL A 971 -8.90 30.57 -22.21
CA VAL A 971 -9.12 31.14 -20.86
C VAL A 971 -8.15 32.31 -20.67
N VAL A 972 -8.68 33.49 -20.33
CA VAL A 972 -7.96 34.78 -20.30
C VAL A 972 -8.13 35.40 -18.92
N ALA A 973 -7.02 35.65 -18.21
CA ALA A 973 -7.06 36.28 -16.90
C ALA A 973 -7.52 37.75 -16.97
N GLN A 974 -8.25 38.19 -15.95
CA GLN A 974 -8.74 39.55 -15.76
C GLN A 974 -8.43 40.01 -14.33
N SER A 975 -8.63 41.30 -14.04
CA SER A 975 -8.26 41.90 -12.75
C SER A 975 -8.93 41.27 -11.50
N ASN A 976 -10.02 40.51 -11.68
CA ASN A 976 -10.87 39.93 -10.62
C ASN A 976 -11.46 38.55 -11.00
N GLY A 977 -10.82 37.81 -11.92
CA GLY A 977 -11.36 36.55 -12.43
C GLY A 977 -10.74 36.09 -13.74
N TYR A 978 -11.42 35.18 -14.43
CA TYR A 978 -11.02 34.67 -15.74
C TYR A 978 -12.17 34.74 -16.74
N THR A 979 -11.90 35.18 -17.96
CA THR A 979 -12.82 35.09 -19.10
C THR A 979 -12.51 33.82 -19.89
N VAL A 980 -13.49 32.94 -20.03
CA VAL A 980 -13.44 31.74 -20.87
C VAL A 980 -14.14 32.06 -22.20
N GLU A 981 -13.50 31.85 -23.33
CA GLU A 981 -13.98 32.15 -24.69
C GLU A 981 -14.02 30.87 -25.53
N GLY A 982 -14.86 30.82 -26.56
CA GLY A 982 -15.03 29.66 -27.44
C GLY A 982 -16.00 28.60 -26.91
N LEU A 983 -16.80 28.94 -25.90
CA LEU A 983 -17.83 28.07 -25.34
C LEU A 983 -19.03 27.98 -26.29
N ASN A 984 -19.64 26.80 -26.39
CA ASN A 984 -20.93 26.66 -27.05
C ASN A 984 -22.06 27.09 -26.09
N ALA A 985 -23.09 27.75 -26.61
CA ALA A 985 -24.29 28.04 -25.82
C ALA A 985 -24.91 26.72 -25.34
N GLY A 986 -25.17 26.59 -24.03
CA GLY A 986 -25.62 25.35 -23.43
C GLY A 986 -24.52 24.48 -22.80
N GLN A 987 -23.24 24.84 -22.96
CA GLN A 987 -22.12 24.06 -22.43
C GLN A 987 -21.98 24.21 -20.91
N ARG A 988 -22.03 23.10 -20.18
CA ARG A 988 -21.95 23.08 -18.71
C ARG A 988 -20.52 23.28 -18.23
N TYR A 989 -20.36 23.98 -17.11
CA TYR A 989 -19.10 24.09 -16.40
C TYR A 989 -19.31 23.96 -14.88
N THR A 990 -18.23 23.61 -14.19
CA THR A 990 -18.16 23.45 -12.74
C THR A 990 -16.80 23.96 -12.28
N LEU A 991 -16.79 24.86 -11.32
CA LEU A 991 -15.62 25.41 -10.67
C LEU A 991 -15.58 24.81 -9.26
N CYS A 992 -14.51 24.10 -8.92
CA CYS A 992 -14.30 23.54 -7.60
C CYS A 992 -13.04 24.14 -6.95
N THR A 993 -12.91 24.10 -5.63
CA THR A 993 -11.60 24.27 -4.98
C THR A 993 -10.75 23.03 -5.22
N ILE A 994 -9.45 23.11 -4.92
CA ILE A 994 -8.55 21.95 -4.97
C ILE A 994 -8.94 20.82 -4.00
N ALA A 995 -9.74 21.12 -2.97
CA ALA A 995 -10.29 20.14 -2.03
C ALA A 995 -11.54 19.42 -2.56
N GLY A 996 -11.95 19.69 -3.80
CA GLY A 996 -13.13 19.08 -4.43
C GLY A 996 -14.45 19.79 -4.11
N THR A 997 -14.44 20.84 -3.29
CA THR A 997 -15.64 21.62 -2.93
C THR A 997 -16.11 22.45 -4.14
N GLN A 998 -17.34 22.24 -4.60
CA GLN A 998 -17.89 23.02 -5.72
C GLN A 998 -18.15 24.47 -5.31
N VAL A 999 -17.51 25.42 -5.99
CA VAL A 999 -17.57 26.87 -5.76
C VAL A 999 -18.61 27.53 -6.69
N ALA A 1000 -18.67 27.09 -7.94
CA ALA A 1000 -19.67 27.54 -8.90
C ALA A 1000 -19.98 26.44 -9.91
N ALA A 1001 -21.20 26.41 -10.44
CA ALA A 1001 -21.53 25.58 -11.60
C ALA A 1001 -22.58 26.30 -12.44
N GLY A 1002 -22.59 26.04 -13.74
CA GLY A 1002 -23.51 26.74 -14.62
C GLY A 1002 -23.45 26.26 -16.05
N VAL A 1003 -24.16 26.99 -16.90
CA VAL A 1003 -24.24 26.76 -18.34
C VAL A 1003 -23.80 28.04 -19.04
N ALA A 1004 -22.90 27.93 -20.02
CA ALA A 1004 -22.49 29.05 -20.83
C ALA A 1004 -23.66 29.52 -21.72
N ASN A 1005 -24.04 30.80 -21.62
CA ASN A 1005 -25.16 31.38 -22.38
C ASN A 1005 -24.72 32.00 -23.72
N GLY A 1006 -23.46 31.83 -24.12
CA GLY A 1006 -22.89 32.39 -25.34
C GLY A 1006 -21.41 31.99 -25.52
N GLY A 1007 -20.74 32.63 -26.48
CA GLY A 1007 -19.36 32.34 -26.86
C GLY A 1007 -18.29 32.62 -25.79
N SER A 1008 -18.65 33.29 -24.68
CA SER A 1008 -17.75 33.55 -23.58
C SER A 1008 -18.45 33.61 -22.22
N LEU A 1009 -17.69 33.34 -21.15
CA LEU A 1009 -18.14 33.24 -19.77
C LEU A 1009 -17.08 33.85 -18.85
N PHE A 1010 -17.48 34.77 -17.97
CA PHE A 1010 -16.59 35.28 -16.93
C PHE A 1010 -16.76 34.49 -15.63
N ILE A 1011 -15.64 34.10 -15.02
CA ILE A 1011 -15.57 33.32 -13.78
C ILE A 1011 -14.86 34.16 -12.72
N PRO A 1012 -15.59 34.66 -11.71
CA PRO A 1012 -14.97 35.36 -10.60
C PRO A 1012 -14.26 34.36 -9.70
N VAL A 1013 -13.02 34.67 -9.31
CA VAL A 1013 -12.24 33.87 -8.37
C VAL A 1013 -11.64 34.81 -7.31
N GLN A 1014 -11.44 34.32 -6.08
CA GLN A 1014 -10.69 35.07 -5.08
C GLN A 1014 -9.20 35.01 -5.39
N ARG A 1015 -8.49 36.13 -5.22
CA ARG A 1015 -7.03 36.18 -5.43
C ARG A 1015 -6.33 35.28 -4.41
N ASN A 1016 -5.28 34.59 -4.84
CA ASN A 1016 -4.47 33.66 -4.03
C ASN A 1016 -5.22 32.38 -3.63
N GLN A 1017 -6.28 32.00 -4.35
CA GLN A 1017 -6.99 30.74 -4.13
C GLN A 1017 -7.08 29.96 -5.45
N ILE A 1018 -6.92 28.64 -5.36
CA ILE A 1018 -6.82 27.78 -6.54
C ILE A 1018 -8.13 27.06 -6.77
N TYR A 1019 -8.60 27.16 -8.01
CA TYR A 1019 -9.83 26.55 -8.44
C TYR A 1019 -9.61 25.61 -9.63
N ILE A 1020 -10.44 24.58 -9.75
CA ILE A 1020 -10.51 23.64 -10.86
C ILE A 1020 -11.80 23.92 -11.62
N LEU A 1021 -11.67 24.50 -12.79
CA LEU A 1021 -12.75 24.71 -13.76
C LEU A 1021 -12.86 23.51 -14.70
N ASN A 1022 -13.84 22.65 -14.44
CA ASN A 1022 -14.30 21.62 -15.35
C ASN A 1022 -15.29 22.20 -16.36
N ILE A 1023 -15.09 21.95 -17.66
CA ILE A 1023 -16.04 22.32 -18.71
C ILE A 1023 -16.44 21.04 -19.43
N ALA A 1024 -17.74 20.75 -19.50
CA ALA A 1024 -18.25 19.50 -20.06
C ALA A 1024 -17.79 19.32 -21.52
N GLY A 1025 -17.21 18.14 -21.79
CA GLY A 1025 -16.63 17.79 -23.10
C GLY A 1025 -15.26 18.40 -23.40
N VAL A 1026 -14.61 19.04 -22.41
CA VAL A 1026 -13.29 19.68 -22.55
C VAL A 1026 -12.41 19.33 -21.33
N LYS A 1027 -11.08 19.47 -21.45
CA LYS A 1027 -10.13 19.28 -20.34
C LYS A 1027 -10.42 20.29 -19.21
N ALA A 1028 -10.21 19.87 -17.96
CA ALA A 1028 -10.27 20.74 -16.79
C ALA A 1028 -9.16 21.81 -16.81
N TYR A 1029 -9.49 23.02 -16.34
CA TYR A 1029 -8.59 24.17 -16.28
C TYR A 1029 -8.35 24.57 -14.83
N LYS A 1030 -7.10 24.75 -14.43
CA LYS A 1030 -6.74 25.25 -13.10
C LYS A 1030 -6.64 26.78 -13.13
N LEU A 1031 -7.41 27.46 -12.29
CA LEU A 1031 -7.52 28.93 -12.18
C LEU A 1031 -6.88 29.38 -10.85
N PHE A 1032 -6.23 30.55 -10.83
CA PHE A 1032 -5.49 31.11 -9.69
C PHE A 1032 -5.98 32.50 -9.26
#